data_AF-A3XRD8-F1
#
_entry.id   AF-A3XRD8-F1
#
_cell.length_a   1.000
_cell.length_b   1.000
_cell.length_c   1.000
_cell.angle_alpha   90.00
_cell.angle_beta   90.00
_cell.angle_gamma   90.00
#
_symmetry.space_group_name_H-M   'P 1'
#
loop_
_entity.id
_entity.type
_entity.pdbx_description
1 polymer ?
#
loop_
_entity_poly.entity_id
_entity_poly.type
_entity_poly.pdbx_seq_one_letter_code
_entity_poly.pdbx_strand_id
1 'polypeptide(L)'
;MKNNNQSLIVFLTILFSPILLFSQYNKIGNSENSKLTQPNETYSLNNTESEWDFTCECYFYPNYFDLFNYYAQIEQAQRNSWLRHQEDNLQEEIENRLNQSFSSFRDAQHAFFKKNDGLIRSQDEIRDFQLSLSSQMNVLKQDLNYTGAAFRILKLRFSDLQRVGDPPIYDFEELKYDGDKINNLNYYEVNNALGDTGEDYYPTFIPLEELYVKNYRSNIIWDQDRLANFIADQWIDIYNSIGSYESRIAFMTYSLIQDYNGQRIGAIQGPSLPLYPYSYNQDVYEHDYQAELDNWTNDSSMPSTFYNDILDPLEVKVNYAIHQMNNENVFNTITNSPAVKQVVGSHFETSDFNSASINAVKNLYQSYLNGSTSLGNFFNSYLSFSGQDSDRPEYLAQMRRYSSTPASGYYNFPKVLEQFSYEATDLSSKGNLIREFMAKGGKPLPTSLTNEMLGKLFDITGNSDYYSLEYSSFARAHIKDWDYGPYGWAWINDPFFIEGLKVVAEGGEMNWNDKIIKDSMFISTKANCVLEALISTGNNIFRKTSEAFTNGNSEYRLKFSTYNNEDDIGLARTSLPNSNGIIEIKVNLSNIANSPALEIAATILHETIHAELHRLKFSNNSGPNSMPSAQFDWYLTMWNYYEEINVDPNYVATAAEHNYMALYYIDPIALALKEFDGDHHTISHYKYLAWQGLQYYGKQNKYITNNELDQLLVLQNEVYNDDNTNLCD
;
A
#
# COMPACT_ATOMS: atom_id res chain seq x y z
N MET A 1 21.65 25.15 23.29
CA MET A 1 23.03 24.77 23.71
C MET A 1 23.58 25.68 24.82
N LYS A 2 22.92 25.74 26.00
CA LYS A 2 23.45 26.49 27.17
C LYS A 2 23.29 25.79 28.53
N ASN A 3 22.83 24.52 28.56
CA ASN A 3 22.64 23.75 29.81
C ASN A 3 23.55 22.51 29.95
N ASN A 4 24.59 22.35 29.12
CA ASN A 4 25.40 21.11 29.09
C ASN A 4 26.45 20.95 30.21
N ASN A 5 26.53 21.85 31.20
CA ASN A 5 27.59 21.82 32.21
C ASN A 5 27.18 21.26 33.59
N GLN A 6 25.89 21.12 33.91
CA GLN A 6 25.49 20.65 35.26
C GLN A 6 25.47 19.12 35.39
N SER A 7 25.03 18.38 34.37
CA SER A 7 24.99 16.91 34.41
C SER A 7 26.38 16.25 34.38
N LEU A 8 27.37 16.89 33.72
CA LEU A 8 28.77 16.44 33.73
C LEU A 8 29.40 16.59 35.13
N ILE A 9 28.96 17.58 35.91
CA ILE A 9 29.45 17.84 37.27
C ILE A 9 28.92 16.76 38.22
N VAL A 10 27.66 16.32 38.11
CA VAL A 10 27.13 15.20 38.91
C VAL A 10 27.87 13.89 38.58
N PHE A 11 28.10 13.62 37.30
CA PHE A 11 28.83 12.43 36.83
C PHE A 11 30.30 12.39 37.34
N LEU A 12 30.97 13.53 37.38
CA LEU A 12 32.34 13.66 37.92
C LEU A 12 32.37 13.58 39.46
N THR A 13 31.32 14.02 40.16
CA THR A 13 31.30 14.03 41.63
C THR A 13 31.12 12.61 42.20
N ILE A 14 30.38 11.74 41.50
CA ILE A 14 30.14 10.34 41.93
C ILE A 14 31.35 9.44 41.65
N LEU A 15 32.02 9.60 40.49
CA LEU A 15 33.19 8.78 40.13
C LEU A 15 34.49 9.19 40.85
N PHE A 16 34.64 10.45 41.28
CA PHE A 16 35.86 10.94 41.97
C PHE A 16 35.79 10.96 43.50
N SER A 17 34.68 10.53 44.11
CA SER A 17 34.52 10.51 45.58
C SER A 17 35.56 9.65 46.33
N PRO A 18 36.05 8.49 45.81
CA PRO A 18 37.14 7.76 46.46
C PRO A 18 38.45 8.54 46.51
N ILE A 19 38.72 9.39 45.51
CA ILE A 19 39.94 10.20 45.40
C ILE A 19 39.89 11.41 46.36
N LEU A 20 38.70 12.00 46.57
CA LEU A 20 38.50 13.07 47.54
C LEU A 20 38.56 12.57 48.99
N LEU A 21 38.04 11.37 49.28
CA LEU A 21 38.21 10.70 50.57
C LEU A 21 39.68 10.38 50.86
N PHE A 22 40.45 9.92 49.86
CA PHE A 22 41.89 9.73 49.99
C PHE A 22 42.66 11.05 50.24
N SER A 23 42.20 12.16 49.65
CA SER A 23 42.81 13.49 49.89
C SER A 23 42.47 14.08 51.26
N GLN A 24 41.28 13.80 51.80
CA GLN A 24 40.91 14.18 53.18
C GLN A 24 41.63 13.32 54.22
N TYR A 25 41.84 12.02 53.94
CA TYR A 25 42.66 11.14 54.76
C TYR A 25 44.10 11.68 54.95
N ASN A 26 44.72 12.23 53.90
CA ASN A 26 46.04 12.88 53.98
C ASN A 26 46.03 14.26 54.68
N LYS A 27 44.88 14.95 54.76
CA LYS A 27 44.76 16.23 55.48
C LYS A 27 44.51 16.05 56.97
N ILE A 28 43.81 14.99 57.38
CA ILE A 28 43.57 14.69 58.81
C ILE A 28 44.87 14.20 59.46
N GLY A 29 45.68 13.38 58.76
CA GLY A 29 46.99 12.92 59.26
C GLY A 29 48.03 14.01 59.56
N ASN A 30 47.85 15.25 59.05
CA ASN A 30 48.78 16.36 59.25
C ASN A 30 48.26 17.50 60.14
N SER A 31 47.01 17.48 60.60
CA SER A 31 46.44 18.58 61.42
C SER A 31 46.21 18.25 62.90
N GLU A 32 46.25 16.97 63.30
CA GLU A 32 46.02 16.56 64.69
C GLU A 32 47.29 16.33 65.54
N ASN A 33 48.48 16.67 65.03
CA ASN A 33 49.73 16.63 65.81
C ASN A 33 50.04 17.92 66.61
N SER A 34 49.06 18.81 66.84
CA SER A 34 49.33 20.08 67.56
C SER A 34 48.41 20.42 68.74
N LYS A 35 47.45 19.58 69.13
CA LYS A 35 46.61 19.85 70.31
C LYS A 35 46.22 18.59 71.09
N LEU A 36 47.20 17.99 71.76
CA LEU A 36 46.95 17.24 73.00
C LEU A 36 47.48 18.08 74.16
N THR A 37 46.58 18.91 74.71
CA THR A 37 46.73 19.63 75.97
C THR A 37 46.86 18.64 77.13
N GLN A 38 47.96 18.74 77.87
CA GLN A 38 48.15 18.06 79.16
C GLN A 38 47.14 18.56 80.21
N PRO A 39 46.61 17.69 81.07
CA PRO A 39 46.05 18.10 82.36
C PRO A 39 47.17 18.31 83.39
N ASN A 40 47.16 19.49 84.00
CA ASN A 40 47.93 19.82 85.20
C ASN A 40 47.41 19.04 86.41
N GLU A 41 48.24 18.19 87.00
CA GLU A 41 48.15 17.87 88.44
C GLU A 41 49.49 18.15 89.11
N THR A 42 49.48 19.19 89.95
CA THR A 42 50.55 19.54 90.89
C THR A 42 50.56 18.55 92.06
N TYR A 43 51.57 17.69 92.13
CA TYR A 43 51.99 17.04 93.38
C TYR A 43 53.33 17.63 93.84
N SER A 44 53.39 18.03 95.11
CA SER A 44 54.54 18.64 95.75
C SER A 44 55.68 17.64 95.93
N LEU A 45 56.86 18.02 95.45
CA LEU A 45 58.14 17.39 95.77
C LEU A 45 58.51 17.68 97.24
N ASN A 46 58.82 16.64 98.00
CA ASN A 46 59.77 16.71 99.10
C ASN A 46 60.82 15.61 98.91
N ASN A 47 62.06 16.08 98.89
CA ASN A 47 63.33 15.36 98.75
C ASN A 47 63.40 13.99 99.44
N THR A 48 63.97 13.00 98.76
CA THR A 48 65.35 12.53 99.01
C THR A 48 65.84 11.64 97.87
N GLU A 49 67.13 11.74 97.59
CA GLU A 49 67.92 11.01 96.60
C GLU A 49 67.72 9.49 96.60
N SER A 50 67.48 8.88 95.44
CA SER A 50 68.17 7.66 95.03
C SER A 50 67.99 7.37 93.55
N GLU A 51 69.12 7.15 92.93
CA GLU A 51 69.41 6.79 91.55
C GLU A 51 68.95 5.34 91.25
N TRP A 52 68.63 5.02 89.97
CA TRP A 52 68.55 3.70 89.31
C TRP A 52 67.19 2.99 89.05
N ASP A 53 66.93 2.88 87.73
CA ASP A 53 66.28 1.85 86.91
C ASP A 53 64.93 1.20 87.30
N PHE A 54 63.88 1.65 86.60
CA PHE A 54 62.63 0.91 86.40
C PHE A 54 62.56 0.44 84.94
N THR A 55 62.87 -0.83 84.66
CA THR A 55 62.45 -1.50 83.42
C THR A 55 60.98 -1.88 83.56
N CYS A 56 60.10 -1.09 82.93
CA CYS A 56 58.70 -1.46 82.76
C CYS A 56 58.56 -2.20 81.42
N GLU A 57 58.43 -3.53 81.46
CA GLU A 57 57.95 -4.30 80.31
C GLU A 57 56.44 -4.06 80.17
N CYS A 58 56.06 -3.12 79.29
CA CYS A 58 54.68 -2.97 78.87
C CYS A 58 54.37 -3.95 77.74
N TYR A 59 53.72 -5.07 78.06
CA TYR A 59 52.99 -5.90 77.12
C TYR A 59 51.78 -5.11 76.57
N PHE A 60 52.01 -4.27 75.57
CA PHE A 60 50.94 -3.71 74.75
C PHE A 60 50.75 -4.63 73.53
N TYR A 61 49.85 -5.61 73.65
CA TYR A 61 49.24 -6.27 72.50
C TYR A 61 47.94 -5.49 72.20
N PRO A 62 47.96 -4.42 71.38
CA PRO A 62 46.71 -3.89 70.89
C PRO A 62 46.12 -4.93 69.94
N ASN A 63 44.90 -5.38 70.24
CA ASN A 63 44.14 -6.27 69.37
C ASN A 63 43.75 -5.49 68.10
N TYR A 64 44.68 -5.40 67.14
CA TYR A 64 44.50 -4.65 65.88
C TYR A 64 43.25 -5.09 65.12
N PHE A 65 42.79 -6.33 65.30
CA PHE A 65 41.56 -6.84 64.70
C PHE A 65 40.30 -6.19 65.29
N ASP A 66 40.22 -5.98 66.60
CA ASP A 66 39.06 -5.30 67.22
C ASP A 66 39.00 -3.83 66.80
N LEU A 67 40.16 -3.17 66.74
CA LEU A 67 40.26 -1.80 66.27
C LEU A 67 39.90 -1.68 64.78
N PHE A 68 40.36 -2.61 63.94
CA PHE A 68 39.98 -2.69 62.52
C PHE A 68 38.48 -2.92 62.34
N ASN A 69 37.88 -3.86 63.09
CA ASN A 69 36.44 -4.13 63.04
C ASN A 69 35.62 -2.91 63.51
N TYR A 70 36.08 -2.20 64.55
CA TYR A 70 35.43 -0.97 65.01
C TYR A 70 35.48 0.14 63.97
N TYR A 71 36.65 0.36 63.32
CA TYR A 71 36.76 1.31 62.23
C TYR A 71 35.93 0.90 61.01
N ALA A 72 35.92 -0.38 60.64
CA ALA A 72 35.09 -0.89 59.56
C ALA A 72 33.58 -0.68 59.83
N GLN A 73 33.14 -0.81 61.08
CA GLN A 73 31.76 -0.52 61.47
C GLN A 73 31.43 0.99 61.40
N ILE A 74 32.33 1.86 61.86
CA ILE A 74 32.16 3.32 61.74
C ILE A 74 32.13 3.73 60.27
N GLU A 75 33.06 3.22 59.46
CA GLU A 75 33.14 3.49 58.03
C GLU A 75 31.87 3.00 57.32
N GLN A 76 31.40 1.78 57.64
CA GLN A 76 30.14 1.25 57.10
C GLN A 76 28.93 2.08 57.55
N ALA A 77 28.89 2.56 58.79
CA ALA A 77 27.82 3.42 59.28
C ALA A 77 27.83 4.81 58.60
N GLN A 78 29.00 5.42 58.45
CA GLN A 78 29.18 6.69 57.72
C GLN A 78 28.82 6.53 56.25
N ARG A 79 29.24 5.43 55.62
CA ARG A 79 28.90 5.07 54.24
C ARG A 79 27.39 4.89 54.07
N ASN A 80 26.73 4.15 54.97
CA ASN A 80 25.28 3.97 54.93
C ASN A 80 24.52 5.29 55.17
N SER A 81 25.02 6.16 56.05
CA SER A 81 24.45 7.50 56.25
C SER A 81 24.60 8.37 55.01
N TRP A 82 25.76 8.33 54.36
CA TRP A 82 26.02 9.05 53.12
C TRP A 82 25.14 8.54 51.98
N LEU A 83 24.99 7.22 51.86
CA LEU A 83 24.13 6.58 50.87
C LEU A 83 22.65 6.94 51.08
N ARG A 84 22.16 7.00 52.33
CA ARG A 84 20.78 7.45 52.62
C ARG A 84 20.56 8.88 52.17
N HIS A 85 21.54 9.76 52.38
CA HIS A 85 21.47 11.12 51.89
C HIS A 85 21.48 11.22 50.35
N GLN A 86 21.95 10.18 49.64
CA GLN A 86 21.81 10.15 48.18
C GLN A 86 20.36 9.99 47.73
N GLU A 87 19.47 9.41 48.54
CA GLU A 87 18.04 9.37 48.20
C GLU A 87 17.43 10.77 48.17
N ASP A 88 17.84 11.67 49.07
CA ASP A 88 17.42 13.07 49.06
C ASP A 88 17.84 13.76 47.74
N ASN A 89 19.09 13.52 47.31
CA ASN A 89 19.61 14.08 46.05
C ASN A 89 18.90 13.49 44.81
N LEU A 90 18.62 12.18 44.84
CA LEU A 90 17.89 11.51 43.75
C LEU A 90 16.44 11.96 43.72
N GLN A 91 15.81 12.18 44.87
CA GLN A 91 14.49 12.77 44.98
C GLN A 91 14.47 14.16 44.33
N GLU A 92 15.39 15.04 44.72
CA GLU A 92 15.49 16.40 44.16
C GLU A 92 15.69 16.37 42.63
N GLU A 93 16.55 15.48 42.13
CA GLU A 93 16.76 15.31 40.68
C GLU A 93 15.48 14.83 39.97
N ILE A 94 14.74 13.88 40.55
CA ILE A 94 13.44 13.43 40.02
C ILE A 94 12.44 14.59 40.03
N GLU A 95 12.33 15.31 41.15
CA GLU A 95 11.44 16.47 41.30
C GLU A 95 11.72 17.53 40.25
N ASN A 96 12.99 17.81 39.99
CA ASN A 96 13.44 18.74 38.95
C ASN A 96 13.03 18.29 37.54
N ARG A 97 13.17 17.00 37.22
CA ARG A 97 12.80 16.45 35.90
C ARG A 97 11.29 16.38 35.67
N LEU A 98 10.55 16.09 36.73
CA LEU A 98 9.09 16.00 36.69
C LEU A 98 8.42 17.36 36.90
N ASN A 99 9.18 18.37 37.35
CA ASN A 99 8.69 19.67 37.75
C ASN A 99 7.55 19.56 38.79
N GLN A 100 7.76 18.68 39.77
CA GLN A 100 6.79 18.35 40.81
C GLN A 100 7.54 17.96 42.09
N SER A 101 7.13 18.49 43.25
CA SER A 101 7.67 18.08 44.55
C SER A 101 6.95 16.85 45.10
N PHE A 102 7.66 15.98 45.82
CA PHE A 102 7.11 14.78 46.44
C PHE A 102 7.32 14.77 47.96
N SER A 103 6.41 14.11 48.68
CA SER A 103 6.51 13.98 50.15
C SER A 103 7.58 13.00 50.61
N SER A 104 8.00 12.09 49.73
CA SER A 104 9.00 11.08 50.02
C SER A 104 9.72 10.64 48.75
N PHE A 105 10.90 10.04 48.92
CA PHE A 105 11.67 9.48 47.82
C PHE A 105 10.89 8.35 47.11
N ARG A 106 10.12 7.54 47.85
CA ARG A 106 9.26 6.50 47.26
C ARG A 106 8.20 7.09 46.34
N ASP A 107 7.56 8.20 46.74
CA ASP A 107 6.56 8.87 45.91
C ASP A 107 7.21 9.45 44.64
N ALA A 108 8.43 9.99 44.75
CA ALA A 108 9.22 10.45 43.61
C ALA A 108 9.60 9.29 42.68
N GLN A 109 10.09 8.16 43.21
CA GLN A 109 10.39 6.95 42.44
C GLN A 109 9.16 6.46 41.67
N HIS A 110 8.00 6.39 42.32
CA HIS A 110 6.77 5.94 41.69
C HIS A 110 6.38 6.86 40.52
N ALA A 111 6.38 8.17 40.74
CA ALA A 111 6.08 9.14 39.69
C ALA A 111 7.08 9.06 38.52
N PHE A 112 8.37 8.86 38.82
CA PHE A 112 9.43 8.70 37.83
C PHE A 112 9.23 7.44 36.98
N PHE A 113 9.10 6.27 37.60
CA PHE A 113 8.95 5.00 36.88
C PHE A 113 7.62 4.94 36.12
N LYS A 114 6.54 5.48 36.69
CA LYS A 114 5.26 5.62 36.00
C LYS A 114 5.41 6.39 34.69
N LYS A 115 6.05 7.57 34.73
CA LYS A 115 6.23 8.41 33.54
C LYS A 115 7.12 7.76 32.49
N ASN A 116 8.25 7.19 32.91
CA ASN A 116 9.33 6.84 32.00
C ASN A 116 9.25 5.42 31.43
N ASP A 117 8.60 4.49 32.12
CA ASP A 117 8.38 3.12 31.62
C ASP A 117 6.91 2.71 31.75
N GLY A 118 6.26 3.01 32.88
CA GLY A 118 4.90 2.56 33.20
C GLY A 118 3.85 2.96 32.15
N LEU A 119 3.76 4.24 31.78
CA LEU A 119 2.78 4.72 30.80
C LEU A 119 2.99 4.12 29.41
N ILE A 120 4.23 4.11 28.94
CA ILE A 120 4.58 3.62 27.60
C ILE A 120 4.33 2.12 27.51
N ARG A 121 4.81 1.35 28.49
CA ARG A 121 4.61 -0.11 28.53
C ARG A 121 3.14 -0.44 28.74
N SER A 122 2.43 0.25 29.64
CA SER A 122 0.98 0.07 29.80
C SER A 122 0.23 0.30 28.49
N GLN A 123 0.66 1.25 27.66
CA GLN A 123 0.06 1.50 26.37
C GLN A 123 0.30 0.35 25.39
N ASP A 124 1.55 -0.13 25.33
CA ASP A 124 1.94 -1.25 24.49
C ASP A 124 1.15 -2.52 24.88
N GLU A 125 1.12 -2.88 26.17
CA GLU A 125 0.41 -4.07 26.68
C GLU A 125 -1.12 -3.98 26.51
N ILE A 126 -1.73 -2.82 26.79
CA ILE A 126 -3.19 -2.66 26.61
C ILE A 126 -3.56 -2.70 25.14
N ARG A 127 -2.75 -2.11 24.25
CA ARG A 127 -2.98 -2.19 22.81
C ARG A 127 -2.92 -3.65 22.36
N ASP A 128 -1.90 -4.39 22.76
CA ASP A 128 -1.70 -5.78 22.33
C ASP A 128 -2.83 -6.68 22.88
N PHE A 129 -3.26 -6.45 24.11
CA PHE A 129 -4.46 -7.07 24.68
C PHE A 129 -5.72 -6.75 23.88
N GLN A 130 -5.96 -5.47 23.55
CA GLN A 130 -7.12 -5.04 22.77
C GLN A 130 -7.11 -5.59 21.34
N LEU A 131 -5.95 -5.75 20.72
CA LEU A 131 -5.80 -6.40 19.41
C LEU A 131 -6.17 -7.89 19.50
N SER A 132 -5.72 -8.59 20.55
CA SER A 132 -6.11 -9.97 20.82
C SER A 132 -7.62 -10.12 21.03
N LEU A 133 -8.23 -9.26 21.86
CA LEU A 133 -9.68 -9.23 22.06
C LEU A 133 -10.42 -8.95 20.76
N SER A 134 -9.99 -7.95 19.99
CA SER A 134 -10.61 -7.58 18.71
C SER A 134 -10.58 -8.73 17.71
N SER A 135 -9.47 -9.48 17.66
CA SER A 135 -9.36 -10.68 16.82
C SER A 135 -10.38 -11.76 17.24
N GLN A 136 -10.47 -12.06 18.53
CA GLN A 136 -11.44 -13.04 19.05
C GLN A 136 -12.89 -12.58 18.82
N MET A 137 -13.18 -11.30 19.06
CA MET A 137 -14.48 -10.69 18.81
C MET A 137 -14.86 -10.76 17.34
N ASN A 138 -13.92 -10.57 16.40
CA ASN A 138 -14.22 -10.65 14.97
C ASN A 138 -14.63 -12.07 14.55
N VAL A 139 -13.97 -13.10 15.10
CA VAL A 139 -14.37 -14.51 14.88
C VAL A 139 -15.78 -14.75 15.41
N LEU A 140 -16.05 -14.40 16.67
CA LEU A 140 -17.38 -14.60 17.27
C LEU A 140 -18.47 -13.75 16.60
N LYS A 141 -18.16 -12.53 16.15
CA LYS A 141 -19.10 -11.70 15.38
C LYS A 141 -19.46 -12.34 14.05
N GLN A 142 -18.51 -12.97 13.38
CA GLN A 142 -18.75 -13.66 12.11
C GLN A 142 -19.71 -14.83 12.32
N ASP A 143 -19.43 -15.68 13.33
CA ASP A 143 -20.30 -16.79 13.72
C ASP A 143 -21.70 -16.29 14.12
N LEU A 144 -21.76 -15.26 14.97
CA LEU A 144 -23.00 -14.67 15.48
C LEU A 144 -23.82 -13.99 14.38
N ASN A 145 -23.18 -13.38 13.39
CA ASN A 145 -23.91 -12.77 12.29
C ASN A 145 -24.61 -13.85 11.47
N TYR A 146 -23.96 -14.97 11.20
CA TYR A 146 -24.56 -16.06 10.45
C TYR A 146 -25.64 -16.80 11.25
N THR A 147 -25.33 -17.29 12.45
CA THR A 147 -26.29 -18.05 13.29
C THR A 147 -27.37 -17.16 13.91
N GLY A 148 -27.02 -15.92 14.26
CA GLY A 148 -27.90 -14.97 14.90
C GLY A 148 -28.86 -14.24 13.97
N ALA A 149 -28.68 -14.30 12.64
CA ALA A 149 -29.63 -13.72 11.70
C ALA A 149 -31.04 -14.34 11.88
N ALA A 150 -31.12 -15.65 12.02
CA ALA A 150 -32.38 -16.37 12.26
C ALA A 150 -32.99 -16.05 13.63
N PHE A 151 -32.18 -16.08 14.68
CA PHE A 151 -32.63 -15.74 16.03
C PHE A 151 -33.19 -14.30 16.11
N ARG A 152 -32.49 -13.32 15.52
CA ARG A 152 -32.88 -11.90 15.54
C ARG A 152 -34.19 -11.65 14.78
N ILE A 153 -34.38 -12.27 13.61
CA ILE A 153 -35.64 -12.09 12.85
C ILE A 153 -36.83 -12.71 13.59
N LEU A 154 -36.63 -13.88 14.22
CA LEU A 154 -37.65 -14.53 15.05
C LEU A 154 -37.97 -13.70 16.31
N LYS A 155 -36.97 -13.04 16.90
CA LYS A 155 -37.15 -12.16 18.06
C LYS A 155 -37.98 -10.92 17.72
N LEU A 156 -37.79 -10.34 16.53
CA LEU A 156 -38.66 -9.27 16.02
C LEU A 156 -40.10 -9.76 15.86
N ARG A 157 -40.29 -10.94 15.25
CA ARG A 157 -41.63 -11.54 15.08
C ARG A 157 -42.29 -11.87 16.42
N PHE A 158 -41.54 -12.39 17.37
CA PHE A 158 -42.03 -12.68 18.72
C PHE A 158 -42.51 -11.41 19.43
N SER A 159 -41.74 -10.32 19.31
CA SER A 159 -42.10 -9.02 19.87
C SER A 159 -43.40 -8.48 19.27
N ASP A 160 -43.62 -8.66 17.96
CA ASP A 160 -44.88 -8.32 17.29
C ASP A 160 -46.06 -9.14 17.82
N LEU A 161 -45.87 -10.44 18.01
CA LEU A 161 -46.93 -11.35 18.50
C LEU A 161 -47.29 -11.10 19.98
N GLN A 162 -46.38 -10.53 20.78
CA GLN A 162 -46.67 -10.15 22.17
C GLN A 162 -47.56 -8.91 22.28
N ARG A 163 -47.71 -8.11 21.22
CA ARG A 163 -48.55 -6.91 21.19
C ARG A 163 -50.02 -7.25 20.92
N VAL A 164 -50.65 -7.92 21.88
CA VAL A 164 -52.05 -8.35 21.78
C VAL A 164 -52.98 -7.15 21.52
N GLY A 165 -53.65 -7.16 20.36
CA GLY A 165 -54.66 -6.14 19.98
C GLY A 165 -54.17 -5.04 19.03
N ASP A 166 -52.87 -4.96 18.79
CA ASP A 166 -52.28 -4.02 17.83
C ASP A 166 -52.01 -4.70 16.48
N PRO A 167 -52.03 -3.96 15.35
CA PRO A 167 -51.50 -4.46 14.09
C PRO A 167 -49.99 -4.76 14.22
N PRO A 168 -49.46 -5.77 13.48
CA PRO A 168 -48.02 -6.04 13.42
C PRO A 168 -47.24 -4.77 13.09
N ILE A 169 -46.10 -4.52 13.75
CA ILE A 169 -45.22 -3.39 13.40
C ILE A 169 -44.44 -3.73 12.14
N TYR A 170 -44.00 -4.99 12.03
CA TYR A 170 -43.08 -5.42 11.01
C TYR A 170 -43.81 -6.28 9.98
N ASP A 171 -43.63 -5.95 8.71
CA ASP A 171 -43.85 -6.88 7.62
C ASP A 171 -42.54 -7.63 7.36
N PHE A 172 -42.62 -8.96 7.35
CA PHE A 172 -41.52 -9.87 7.02
C PHE A 172 -41.59 -10.34 5.56
N GLU A 173 -42.54 -9.81 4.79
CA GLU A 173 -42.75 -10.02 3.38
C GLU A 173 -42.77 -11.51 2.97
N GLU A 174 -41.81 -11.95 2.15
CA GLU A 174 -41.66 -13.34 1.69
C GLU A 174 -40.59 -14.14 2.44
N LEU A 175 -40.00 -13.59 3.51
CA LEU A 175 -39.01 -14.30 4.31
C LEU A 175 -39.64 -15.52 4.98
N LYS A 176 -38.85 -16.60 5.07
CA LYS A 176 -39.29 -17.94 5.50
C LYS A 176 -38.37 -18.54 6.55
N TYR A 177 -38.92 -19.16 7.57
CA TYR A 177 -38.19 -20.00 8.50
C TYR A 177 -38.69 -21.44 8.35
N ASP A 178 -37.78 -22.39 8.15
CA ASP A 178 -38.09 -23.81 7.90
C ASP A 178 -39.16 -24.05 6.79
N GLY A 179 -39.11 -23.23 5.73
CA GLY A 179 -40.02 -23.32 4.58
C GLY A 179 -41.34 -22.54 4.71
N ASP A 180 -41.72 -22.13 5.91
CA ASP A 180 -42.94 -21.36 6.18
C ASP A 180 -42.68 -19.86 6.24
N LYS A 181 -43.60 -19.03 5.72
CA LYS A 181 -43.47 -17.57 5.80
C LYS A 181 -43.46 -17.13 7.26
N ILE A 182 -42.52 -16.27 7.66
CA ILE A 182 -42.41 -15.76 9.04
C ILE A 182 -43.71 -15.07 9.49
N ASN A 183 -44.35 -14.35 8.57
CA ASN A 183 -45.66 -13.72 8.76
C ASN A 183 -46.78 -14.71 9.17
N ASN A 184 -46.65 -15.99 8.82
CA ASN A 184 -47.63 -17.03 9.11
C ASN A 184 -47.36 -17.78 10.41
N LEU A 185 -46.16 -17.63 11.00
CA LEU A 185 -45.82 -18.30 12.26
C LEU A 185 -46.62 -17.68 13.41
N ASN A 186 -47.21 -18.54 14.24
CA ASN A 186 -47.91 -18.17 15.46
C ASN A 186 -46.96 -18.07 16.67
N TYR A 187 -47.47 -17.60 17.80
CA TYR A 187 -46.68 -17.38 19.02
C TYR A 187 -45.89 -18.62 19.45
N TYR A 188 -46.51 -19.80 19.45
CA TYR A 188 -45.88 -21.04 19.90
C TYR A 188 -44.80 -21.51 18.93
N GLU A 189 -45.05 -21.40 17.62
CA GLU A 189 -44.07 -21.75 16.58
C GLU A 189 -42.84 -20.86 16.66
N VAL A 190 -43.01 -19.54 16.81
CA VAL A 190 -41.89 -18.60 16.96
C VAL A 190 -41.15 -18.83 18.26
N ASN A 191 -41.85 -19.10 19.37
CA ASN A 191 -41.21 -19.38 20.65
C ASN A 191 -40.37 -20.66 20.62
N ASN A 192 -40.86 -21.72 19.95
CA ASN A 192 -40.08 -22.95 19.77
C ASN A 192 -38.87 -22.71 18.87
N ALA A 193 -39.06 -22.03 17.73
CA ALA A 193 -37.96 -21.66 16.83
C ALA A 193 -36.90 -20.78 17.50
N LEU A 194 -37.29 -19.90 18.43
CA LEU A 194 -36.37 -19.14 19.28
C LEU A 194 -35.61 -20.01 20.28
N GLY A 195 -36.22 -21.09 20.78
CA GLY A 195 -35.54 -22.10 21.57
C GLY A 195 -34.45 -22.78 20.74
N ASP A 196 -34.84 -23.32 19.59
CA ASP A 196 -33.94 -24.06 18.70
C ASP A 196 -32.78 -23.18 18.21
N THR A 197 -33.07 -22.00 17.65
CA THR A 197 -32.02 -21.06 17.21
C THR A 197 -31.25 -20.43 18.37
N GLY A 198 -31.84 -20.39 19.56
CA GLY A 198 -31.20 -19.92 20.79
C GLY A 198 -30.08 -20.86 21.24
N GLU A 199 -30.26 -22.18 21.08
CA GLU A 199 -29.24 -23.18 21.42
C GLU A 199 -27.93 -22.95 20.63
N ASP A 200 -28.03 -22.51 19.38
CA ASP A 200 -26.87 -22.14 18.55
C ASP A 200 -26.36 -20.70 18.81
N TYR A 201 -27.27 -19.77 19.16
CA TYR A 201 -26.95 -18.35 19.36
C TYR A 201 -26.21 -18.06 20.67
N TYR A 202 -26.72 -18.57 21.80
CA TYR A 202 -26.20 -18.23 23.13
C TYR A 202 -24.75 -18.65 23.39
N PRO A 203 -24.27 -19.83 22.92
CA PRO A 203 -22.88 -20.23 23.08
C PRO A 203 -21.88 -19.28 22.41
N THR A 204 -22.27 -18.56 21.36
CA THR A 204 -21.43 -17.56 20.69
C THR A 204 -21.64 -16.17 21.27
N PHE A 205 -22.88 -15.82 21.63
CA PHE A 205 -23.22 -14.50 22.16
C PHE A 205 -22.59 -14.22 23.53
N ILE A 206 -22.66 -15.17 24.47
CA ILE A 206 -22.16 -14.96 25.84
C ILE A 206 -20.65 -14.66 25.83
N PRO A 207 -19.79 -15.46 25.16
CA PRO A 207 -18.36 -15.12 25.06
C PRO A 207 -18.10 -13.78 24.37
N LEU A 208 -18.89 -13.41 23.35
CA LEU A 208 -18.72 -12.11 22.69
C LEU A 208 -19.03 -10.95 23.65
N GLU A 209 -20.09 -11.08 24.45
CA GLU A 209 -20.45 -10.11 25.50
C GLU A 209 -19.33 -9.98 26.55
N GLU A 210 -18.77 -11.11 26.99
CA GLU A 210 -17.62 -11.13 27.90
C GLU A 210 -16.41 -10.38 27.31
N LEU A 211 -16.10 -10.59 26.03
CA LEU A 211 -14.99 -9.88 25.36
C LEU A 211 -15.25 -8.37 25.24
N TYR A 212 -16.49 -7.94 24.97
CA TYR A 212 -16.85 -6.52 24.97
C TYR A 212 -16.63 -5.89 26.35
N VAL A 213 -17.02 -6.59 27.41
CA VAL A 213 -16.80 -6.12 28.79
C VAL A 213 -15.31 -6.06 29.11
N LYS A 214 -14.53 -7.05 28.70
CA LYS A 214 -13.07 -7.01 28.85
C LYS A 214 -12.46 -5.81 28.13
N ASN A 215 -12.89 -5.54 26.90
CA ASN A 215 -12.41 -4.42 26.11
C ASN A 215 -12.81 -3.05 26.72
N TYR A 216 -14.04 -2.94 27.23
CA TYR A 216 -14.48 -1.73 27.93
C TYR A 216 -13.66 -1.49 29.21
N ARG A 217 -13.39 -2.54 29.98
CA ARG A 217 -12.61 -2.46 31.21
C ARG A 217 -11.14 -2.19 30.96
N SER A 218 -10.56 -2.67 29.87
CA SER A 218 -9.19 -2.31 29.51
C SER A 218 -9.04 -0.80 29.26
N ASN A 219 -10.07 -0.14 28.70
CA ASN A 219 -10.10 1.33 28.60
C ASN A 219 -10.15 1.99 29.98
N ILE A 220 -10.94 1.47 30.93
CA ILE A 220 -10.95 2.00 32.31
C ILE A 220 -9.59 1.82 32.99
N ILE A 221 -8.93 0.66 32.80
CA ILE A 221 -7.60 0.38 33.33
C ILE A 221 -6.57 1.39 32.78
N TRP A 222 -6.68 1.70 31.48
CA TRP A 222 -5.88 2.72 30.82
C TRP A 222 -6.15 4.13 31.38
N ASP A 223 -7.41 4.55 31.42
CA ASP A 223 -7.81 5.90 31.87
C ASP A 223 -7.44 6.19 33.33
N GLN A 224 -7.37 5.14 34.16
CA GLN A 224 -6.97 5.23 35.56
C GLN A 224 -5.46 5.07 35.78
N ASP A 225 -4.67 4.92 34.71
CA ASP A 225 -3.26 4.56 34.74
C ASP A 225 -2.97 3.33 35.61
N ARG A 226 -3.93 2.42 35.78
CA ARG A 226 -3.84 1.36 36.79
C ARG A 226 -2.67 0.42 36.51
N LEU A 227 -2.49 0.02 35.25
CA LEU A 227 -1.37 -0.80 34.82
C LEU A 227 -0.04 -0.03 34.89
N ALA A 228 -0.02 1.26 34.53
CA ALA A 228 1.18 2.08 34.65
C ALA A 228 1.65 2.27 36.10
N ASN A 229 0.72 2.45 37.04
CA ASN A 229 1.01 2.49 38.48
C ASN A 229 1.55 1.13 38.97
N PHE A 230 0.92 0.02 38.54
CA PHE A 230 1.40 -1.33 38.88
C PHE A 230 2.83 -1.57 38.40
N ILE A 231 3.15 -1.22 37.15
CA ILE A 231 4.51 -1.32 36.60
C ILE A 231 5.49 -0.46 37.40
N ALA A 232 5.09 0.76 37.81
CA ALA A 232 5.93 1.63 38.62
C ALA A 232 6.22 1.01 40.01
N ASP A 233 5.22 0.42 40.66
CA ASP A 233 5.39 -0.31 41.91
C ASP A 233 6.31 -1.54 41.74
N GLN A 234 6.22 -2.28 40.63
CA GLN A 234 7.14 -3.39 40.34
C GLN A 234 8.61 -2.92 40.23
N TRP A 235 8.86 -1.77 39.61
CA TRP A 235 10.21 -1.18 39.58
C TRP A 235 10.72 -0.78 40.96
N ILE A 236 9.83 -0.31 41.84
CA ILE A 236 10.17 -0.01 43.24
C ILE A 236 10.45 -1.30 44.02
N ASP A 237 9.72 -2.37 43.76
CA ASP A 237 9.97 -3.67 44.38
C ASP A 237 11.33 -4.24 43.96
N ILE A 238 11.73 -4.07 42.68
CA ILE A 238 13.11 -4.35 42.24
C ILE A 238 14.11 -3.49 43.02
N TYR A 239 13.89 -2.18 43.11
CA TYR A 239 14.77 -1.30 43.87
C TYR A 239 14.95 -1.80 45.32
N ASN A 240 13.87 -2.25 45.95
CA ASN A 240 13.87 -2.72 47.34
C ASN A 240 14.42 -4.14 47.53
N SER A 241 14.42 -4.99 46.50
CA SER A 241 14.95 -6.36 46.56
C SER A 241 16.48 -6.42 46.35
N ILE A 242 17.08 -5.37 45.77
CA ILE A 242 18.52 -5.26 45.59
C ILE A 242 19.22 -5.27 46.97
N GLY A 243 20.11 -6.25 47.16
CA GLY A 243 20.62 -6.64 48.48
C GLY A 243 21.53 -5.60 49.18
N SER A 244 22.32 -4.83 48.43
CA SER A 244 23.17 -3.77 48.99
C SER A 244 22.56 -2.40 48.71
N TYR A 245 22.58 -1.51 49.71
CA TYR A 245 22.03 -0.17 49.56
C TYR A 245 22.76 0.66 48.50
N GLU A 246 24.07 0.46 48.35
CA GLU A 246 24.86 1.06 47.28
C GLU A 246 24.36 0.65 45.89
N SER A 247 24.04 -0.63 45.71
CA SER A 247 23.49 -1.14 44.46
C SER A 247 22.12 -0.55 44.16
N ARG A 248 21.31 -0.23 45.17
CA ARG A 248 20.01 0.47 45.00
C ARG A 248 20.21 1.89 44.46
N ILE A 249 21.09 2.66 45.10
CA ILE A 249 21.45 4.01 44.66
C ILE A 249 22.03 3.98 43.24
N ALA A 250 22.89 3.01 42.94
CA ALA A 250 23.44 2.82 41.60
C ALA A 250 22.35 2.52 40.56
N PHE A 251 21.40 1.63 40.86
CA PHE A 251 20.26 1.31 40.00
C PHE A 251 19.40 2.55 39.69
N MET A 252 19.10 3.35 40.72
CA MET A 252 18.27 4.54 40.53
C MET A 252 19.01 5.64 39.76
N THR A 253 20.29 5.87 40.08
CA THR A 253 21.16 6.80 39.34
C THR A 253 21.24 6.41 37.87
N TYR A 254 21.39 5.11 37.61
CA TYR A 254 21.44 4.60 36.25
C TYR A 254 20.12 4.80 35.50
N SER A 255 18.98 4.54 36.14
CA SER A 255 17.66 4.77 35.56
C SER A 255 17.45 6.25 35.16
N LEU A 256 17.94 7.19 35.98
CA LEU A 256 17.93 8.62 35.65
C LEU A 256 18.85 8.94 34.45
N ILE A 257 19.99 8.27 34.32
CA ILE A 257 20.86 8.44 33.14
C ILE A 257 20.17 7.93 31.87
N GLN A 258 19.49 6.79 31.95
CA GLN A 258 18.72 6.24 30.82
C GLN A 258 17.62 7.19 30.35
N ASP A 259 16.82 7.71 31.30
CA ASP A 259 15.81 8.72 31.04
C ASP A 259 16.41 9.98 30.37
N TYR A 260 17.56 10.46 30.86
CA TYR A 260 18.24 11.62 30.26
C TYR A 260 18.64 11.37 28.80
N ASN A 261 19.00 10.14 28.47
CA ASN A 261 19.36 9.73 27.12
C ASN A 261 18.14 9.39 26.23
N GLY A 262 16.91 9.50 26.76
CA GLY A 262 15.69 9.10 26.06
C GLY A 262 15.59 7.58 25.84
N GLN A 263 16.26 6.78 26.66
CA GLN A 263 16.27 5.32 26.58
C GLN A 263 15.27 4.72 27.59
N ARG A 264 14.56 3.65 27.20
CA ARG A 264 13.70 2.88 28.12
C ARG A 264 14.57 2.19 29.17
N ILE A 265 14.13 2.18 30.43
CA ILE A 265 14.91 1.77 31.61
C ILE A 265 15.44 0.32 31.52
N GLY A 266 14.87 -0.56 30.69
CA GLY A 266 15.37 -1.93 30.51
C GLY A 266 15.79 -2.35 29.09
N ALA A 267 16.11 -1.42 28.19
CA ALA A 267 16.55 -1.76 26.82
C ALA A 267 18.02 -2.24 26.71
N ILE A 268 18.65 -2.73 27.78
CA ILE A 268 20.10 -3.01 27.79
C ILE A 268 20.37 -4.48 27.51
N GLN A 269 20.54 -4.82 26.24
CA GLN A 269 21.20 -6.06 25.82
C GLN A 269 22.73 -5.83 25.65
N GLY A 270 23.36 -5.22 26.66
CA GLY A 270 24.78 -4.84 26.64
C GLY A 270 25.62 -5.67 27.62
N PRO A 271 26.91 -5.94 27.30
CA PRO A 271 27.78 -6.76 28.11
C PRO A 271 28.03 -6.10 29.48
N SER A 272 27.48 -6.72 30.52
CA SER A 272 27.86 -6.63 31.94
C SER A 272 28.52 -5.32 32.36
N LEU A 273 27.73 -4.31 32.71
CA LEU A 273 28.20 -3.37 33.73
C LEU A 273 28.44 -4.20 35.00
N PRO A 274 29.66 -4.20 35.58
CA PRO A 274 30.04 -5.09 36.70
C PRO A 274 29.31 -4.79 38.03
N LEU A 275 28.33 -3.88 38.01
CA LEU A 275 27.50 -3.49 39.14
C LEU A 275 26.07 -4.02 39.07
N TYR A 276 25.71 -4.73 37.99
CA TYR A 276 24.35 -5.25 37.80
C TYR A 276 24.30 -6.76 38.12
N PRO A 277 23.57 -7.20 39.17
CA PRO A 277 23.22 -8.60 39.30
C PRO A 277 22.24 -8.95 38.17
N TYR A 278 22.74 -9.67 37.16
CA TYR A 278 22.04 -10.02 35.91
C TYR A 278 20.70 -10.77 36.12
N SER A 279 20.45 -11.30 37.32
CA SER A 279 19.28 -12.13 37.62
C SER A 279 17.99 -11.36 37.94
N TYR A 280 18.03 -10.03 38.11
CA TYR A 280 16.86 -9.26 38.60
C TYR A 280 16.02 -8.57 37.51
N ASN A 281 16.51 -8.48 36.27
CA ASN A 281 15.85 -7.74 35.19
C ASN A 281 14.88 -8.60 34.36
N GLN A 282 14.90 -9.92 34.52
CA GLN A 282 13.95 -10.81 33.85
C GLN A 282 12.54 -10.66 34.44
N ASP A 283 12.40 -10.53 35.76
CA ASP A 283 11.09 -10.65 36.42
C ASP A 283 10.06 -9.57 36.04
N VAL A 284 10.49 -8.34 35.69
CA VAL A 284 9.57 -7.26 35.23
C VAL A 284 9.33 -7.27 33.72
N TYR A 285 10.24 -7.88 32.95
CA TYR A 285 10.07 -8.09 31.51
C TYR A 285 9.32 -9.37 31.17
N GLU A 286 9.44 -10.38 32.01
CA GLU A 286 8.76 -11.68 31.91
C GLU A 286 7.50 -11.72 32.79
N HIS A 287 7.17 -10.62 33.47
CA HIS A 287 5.90 -10.51 34.17
C HIS A 287 4.77 -10.67 33.16
N ASP A 288 3.85 -11.58 33.46
CA ASP A 288 2.69 -11.87 32.62
C ASP A 288 1.63 -10.77 32.83
N TYR A 289 1.86 -9.58 32.26
CA TYR A 289 0.92 -8.46 32.31
C TYR A 289 -0.43 -8.83 31.68
N GLN A 290 -0.44 -9.82 30.78
CA GLN A 290 -1.64 -10.36 30.18
C GLN A 290 -2.51 -11.08 31.23
N ALA A 291 -1.92 -11.87 32.12
CA ALA A 291 -2.64 -12.48 33.25
C ALA A 291 -3.24 -11.44 34.22
N GLU A 292 -2.53 -10.34 34.50
CA GLU A 292 -3.05 -9.26 35.35
C GLU A 292 -4.21 -8.51 34.68
N LEU A 293 -4.08 -8.19 33.39
CA LEU A 293 -5.16 -7.59 32.60
C LEU A 293 -6.38 -8.51 32.54
N ASP A 294 -6.20 -9.81 32.34
CA ASP A 294 -7.30 -10.78 32.40
C ASP A 294 -7.95 -10.81 33.79
N ASN A 295 -7.16 -10.85 34.87
CA ASN A 295 -7.69 -10.83 36.24
C ASN A 295 -8.50 -9.56 36.52
N TRP A 296 -8.02 -8.38 36.13
CA TRP A 296 -8.73 -7.12 36.37
C TRP A 296 -9.96 -6.95 35.47
N THR A 297 -9.96 -7.56 34.29
CA THR A 297 -11.09 -7.49 33.37
C THR A 297 -12.15 -8.56 33.59
N ASN A 298 -11.89 -9.59 34.40
CA ASN A 298 -12.81 -10.68 34.75
C ASN A 298 -13.76 -10.40 35.95
N ASP A 299 -13.74 -9.21 36.56
CA ASP A 299 -14.63 -8.88 37.69
C ASP A 299 -16.13 -9.04 37.31
N SER A 300 -17.01 -9.46 38.21
CA SER A 300 -18.38 -9.90 37.85
C SER A 300 -19.42 -8.77 37.71
N SER A 301 -19.05 -7.51 37.98
CA SER A 301 -19.99 -6.38 37.94
C SER A 301 -20.11 -5.75 36.54
N MET A 302 -21.07 -6.22 35.74
CA MET A 302 -21.45 -5.55 34.47
C MET A 302 -22.35 -4.33 34.72
N PRO A 303 -22.17 -3.22 34.00
CA PRO A 303 -23.22 -2.24 33.80
C PRO A 303 -24.37 -2.88 33.01
N SER A 304 -25.57 -2.94 33.58
CA SER A 304 -26.76 -3.58 32.99
C SER A 304 -27.31 -2.90 31.72
N THR A 305 -26.57 -1.97 31.13
CA THR A 305 -27.02 -1.10 30.03
C THR A 305 -26.30 -1.37 28.71
N PHE A 306 -25.38 -2.34 28.66
CA PHE A 306 -24.47 -2.47 27.52
C PHE A 306 -25.09 -3.11 26.28
N TYR A 307 -26.31 -3.66 26.34
CA TYR A 307 -26.85 -4.41 25.21
C TYR A 307 -28.36 -4.22 25.01
N ASN A 308 -28.75 -2.99 24.67
CA ASN A 308 -29.96 -2.76 23.88
C ASN A 308 -29.56 -2.67 22.41
N ASP A 309 -29.17 -3.81 21.83
CA ASP A 309 -29.10 -4.00 20.37
C ASP A 309 -30.55 -3.98 19.85
N ILE A 310 -31.16 -2.79 19.83
CA ILE A 310 -32.27 -2.50 18.93
C ILE A 310 -31.62 -2.37 17.56
N LEU A 311 -31.29 -3.52 16.98
CA LEU A 311 -30.86 -3.58 15.59
C LEU A 311 -32.01 -3.01 14.76
N ASP A 312 -31.65 -2.15 13.81
CA ASP A 312 -32.59 -1.63 12.83
C ASP A 312 -33.36 -2.81 12.20
N PRO A 313 -34.70 -2.85 12.29
CA PRO A 313 -35.50 -3.94 11.74
C PRO A 313 -35.17 -4.24 10.27
N LEU A 314 -34.82 -3.22 9.48
CA LEU A 314 -34.40 -3.41 8.10
C LEU A 314 -33.07 -4.18 8.01
N GLU A 315 -32.08 -3.83 8.83
CA GLU A 315 -30.80 -4.55 8.86
C GLU A 315 -30.98 -6.03 9.26
N VAL A 316 -31.87 -6.32 10.21
CA VAL A 316 -32.18 -7.71 10.59
C VAL A 316 -32.79 -8.48 9.42
N LYS A 317 -33.73 -7.87 8.68
CA LYS A 317 -34.32 -8.48 7.48
C LYS A 317 -33.27 -8.73 6.39
N VAL A 318 -32.39 -7.77 6.13
CA VAL A 318 -31.31 -7.91 5.14
C VAL A 318 -30.35 -9.03 5.51
N ASN A 319 -29.85 -9.06 6.76
CA ASN A 319 -28.96 -10.13 7.23
C ASN A 319 -29.64 -11.50 7.12
N TYR A 320 -30.93 -11.60 7.49
CA TYR A 320 -31.66 -12.85 7.37
C TYR A 320 -31.88 -13.28 5.92
N ALA A 321 -32.19 -12.36 5.01
CA ALA A 321 -32.31 -12.64 3.58
C ALA A 321 -30.99 -13.16 2.99
N ILE A 322 -29.86 -12.60 3.41
CA ILE A 322 -28.54 -13.10 3.03
C ILE A 322 -28.31 -14.50 3.61
N HIS A 323 -28.68 -14.73 4.87
CA HIS A 323 -28.57 -16.03 5.52
C HIS A 323 -29.36 -17.13 4.77
N GLN A 324 -30.57 -16.82 4.27
CA GLN A 324 -31.39 -17.74 3.47
C GLN A 324 -30.74 -18.21 2.16
N MET A 325 -29.62 -17.60 1.75
CA MET A 325 -28.83 -18.11 0.63
C MET A 325 -28.15 -19.45 0.96
N ASN A 326 -28.09 -19.86 2.23
CA ASN A 326 -27.50 -21.10 2.72
C ASN A 326 -26.06 -21.29 2.20
N ASN A 327 -25.26 -20.23 2.26
CA ASN A 327 -23.87 -20.24 1.88
C ASN A 327 -23.09 -19.25 2.75
N GLU A 328 -22.34 -19.79 3.69
CA GLU A 328 -21.58 -19.02 4.68
C GLU A 328 -20.55 -18.07 4.03
N ASN A 329 -19.87 -18.52 2.96
CA ASN A 329 -18.91 -17.66 2.24
C ASN A 329 -19.60 -16.46 1.60
N VAL A 330 -20.77 -16.65 0.99
CA VAL A 330 -21.57 -15.55 0.41
C VAL A 330 -22.04 -14.61 1.51
N PHE A 331 -22.52 -15.16 2.62
CA PHE A 331 -22.95 -14.37 3.77
C PHE A 331 -21.83 -13.47 4.26
N ASN A 332 -20.68 -14.06 4.60
CA ASN A 332 -19.52 -13.35 5.13
C ASN A 332 -19.01 -12.30 4.14
N THR A 333 -18.96 -12.63 2.84
CA THR A 333 -18.51 -11.68 1.81
C THR A 333 -19.42 -10.46 1.72
N ILE A 334 -20.75 -10.65 1.73
CA ILE A 334 -21.70 -9.53 1.69
C ILE A 334 -21.61 -8.72 2.98
N THR A 335 -21.68 -9.38 4.14
CA THR A 335 -21.79 -8.67 5.42
C THR A 335 -20.52 -7.92 5.81
N ASN A 336 -19.35 -8.38 5.33
CA ASN A 336 -18.07 -7.72 5.59
C ASN A 336 -17.78 -6.55 4.63
N SER A 337 -18.58 -6.36 3.57
CA SER A 337 -18.51 -5.19 2.70
C SER A 337 -19.75 -4.30 2.91
N PRO A 338 -19.67 -3.22 3.72
CA PRO A 338 -20.81 -2.36 4.00
C PRO A 338 -21.49 -1.79 2.75
N ALA A 339 -20.70 -1.43 1.73
CA ALA A 339 -21.21 -0.89 0.48
C ALA A 339 -22.01 -1.93 -0.30
N VAL A 340 -21.49 -3.16 -0.43
CA VAL A 340 -22.24 -4.28 -1.02
C VAL A 340 -23.50 -4.56 -0.22
N LYS A 341 -23.39 -4.72 1.11
CA LYS A 341 -24.52 -5.02 1.99
C LYS A 341 -25.64 -4.00 1.83
N GLN A 342 -25.30 -2.71 1.76
CA GLN A 342 -26.26 -1.63 1.55
C GLN A 342 -27.02 -1.78 0.23
N VAL A 343 -26.31 -2.07 -0.86
CA VAL A 343 -26.91 -2.19 -2.19
C VAL A 343 -27.73 -3.49 -2.32
N VAL A 344 -27.25 -4.59 -1.74
CA VAL A 344 -27.99 -5.86 -1.62
C VAL A 344 -29.26 -5.66 -0.77
N GLY A 345 -29.15 -4.94 0.34
CA GLY A 345 -30.31 -4.61 1.19
C GLY A 345 -31.35 -3.78 0.47
N SER A 346 -30.92 -2.75 -0.27
CA SER A 346 -31.79 -1.93 -1.11
C SER A 346 -32.47 -2.77 -2.20
N HIS A 347 -31.75 -3.72 -2.79
CA HIS A 347 -32.31 -4.66 -3.76
C HIS A 347 -33.40 -5.54 -3.16
N PHE A 348 -33.17 -6.09 -1.96
CA PHE A 348 -34.18 -6.90 -1.27
C PHE A 348 -35.40 -6.11 -0.84
N GLU A 349 -35.21 -4.92 -0.26
CA GLU A 349 -36.30 -4.05 0.16
C GLU A 349 -37.23 -3.72 -1.01
N THR A 350 -36.66 -3.33 -2.15
CA THR A 350 -37.45 -3.03 -3.36
C THR A 350 -38.06 -4.26 -4.05
N SER A 351 -37.65 -5.45 -3.66
CA SER A 351 -38.18 -6.72 -4.17
C SER A 351 -39.05 -7.44 -3.12
N ASP A 352 -39.44 -6.76 -2.04
CA ASP A 352 -40.21 -7.32 -0.92
C ASP A 352 -39.59 -8.63 -0.39
N PHE A 353 -38.26 -8.70 -0.37
CA PHE A 353 -37.48 -9.86 0.08
C PHE A 353 -37.90 -11.20 -0.58
N ASN A 354 -38.43 -11.16 -1.81
CA ASN A 354 -38.93 -12.36 -2.48
C ASN A 354 -37.82 -13.37 -2.78
N SER A 355 -38.19 -14.66 -2.86
CA SER A 355 -37.22 -15.74 -3.08
C SER A 355 -36.46 -15.61 -4.40
N ALA A 356 -37.01 -14.93 -5.41
CA ALA A 356 -36.32 -14.70 -6.68
C ALA A 356 -35.15 -13.71 -6.52
N SER A 357 -35.34 -12.63 -5.75
CA SER A 357 -34.31 -11.62 -5.44
C SER A 357 -33.16 -12.20 -4.63
N ILE A 358 -33.46 -12.98 -3.58
CA ILE A 358 -32.46 -13.67 -2.75
C ILE A 358 -31.64 -14.65 -3.60
N ASN A 359 -32.32 -15.46 -4.43
CA ASN A 359 -31.64 -16.40 -5.32
C ASN A 359 -30.83 -15.70 -6.43
N ALA A 360 -31.27 -14.52 -6.90
CA ALA A 360 -30.51 -13.74 -7.87
C ALA A 360 -29.15 -13.31 -7.30
N VAL A 361 -29.14 -12.76 -6.08
CA VAL A 361 -27.90 -12.34 -5.40
C VAL A 361 -27.02 -13.55 -5.07
N LYS A 362 -27.62 -14.64 -4.58
CA LYS A 362 -26.91 -15.92 -4.35
C LYS A 362 -26.21 -16.42 -5.60
N ASN A 363 -26.93 -16.52 -6.71
CA ASN A 363 -26.40 -17.05 -7.96
C ASN A 363 -25.32 -16.14 -8.53
N LEU A 364 -25.45 -14.82 -8.41
CA LEU A 364 -24.39 -13.88 -8.78
C LEU A 364 -23.11 -14.12 -7.99
N TYR A 365 -23.21 -14.19 -6.66
CA TYR A 365 -22.06 -14.45 -5.80
C TYR A 365 -21.41 -15.81 -6.08
N GLN A 366 -22.21 -16.86 -6.23
CA GLN A 366 -21.69 -18.19 -6.54
C GLN A 366 -21.03 -18.23 -7.93
N SER A 367 -21.56 -17.48 -8.88
CA SER A 367 -20.95 -17.32 -10.21
C SER A 367 -19.58 -16.65 -10.09
N TYR A 368 -19.51 -15.57 -9.32
CA TYR A 368 -18.28 -14.84 -9.05
C TYR A 368 -17.23 -15.71 -8.34
N LEU A 369 -17.56 -16.30 -7.18
CA LEU A 369 -16.63 -17.10 -6.37
C LEU A 369 -16.10 -18.35 -7.09
N ASN A 370 -16.93 -18.97 -7.94
CA ASN A 370 -16.56 -20.20 -8.63
C ASN A 370 -16.06 -19.96 -10.06
N GLY A 371 -15.99 -18.71 -10.52
CA GLY A 371 -15.73 -18.38 -11.93
C GLY A 371 -16.71 -19.07 -12.89
N SER A 372 -17.96 -19.30 -12.46
CA SER A 372 -18.95 -20.12 -13.16
C SER A 372 -20.13 -19.30 -13.69
N THR A 373 -20.77 -19.77 -14.77
CA THR A 373 -21.60 -18.93 -15.64
C THR A 373 -23.11 -18.96 -15.35
N SER A 374 -23.55 -18.91 -14.09
CA SER A 374 -24.95 -19.19 -13.74
C SER A 374 -25.94 -18.01 -13.93
N LEU A 375 -25.46 -16.84 -14.37
CA LEU A 375 -26.30 -15.65 -14.61
C LEU A 375 -27.19 -15.73 -15.87
N GLY A 376 -27.16 -16.85 -16.60
CA GLY A 376 -27.88 -17.00 -17.86
C GLY A 376 -29.39 -16.68 -17.79
N ASN A 377 -30.07 -17.07 -16.70
CA ASN A 377 -31.50 -16.78 -16.54
C ASN A 377 -31.80 -15.29 -16.33
N PHE A 378 -30.86 -14.57 -15.72
CA PHE A 378 -31.00 -13.16 -15.47
C PHE A 378 -30.89 -12.35 -16.76
N PHE A 379 -29.88 -12.63 -17.59
CA PHE A 379 -29.70 -11.93 -18.87
C PHE A 379 -30.83 -12.17 -19.87
N ASN A 380 -31.52 -13.32 -19.78
CA ASN A 380 -32.69 -13.62 -20.63
C ASN A 380 -33.86 -12.64 -20.42
N SER A 381 -33.87 -11.85 -19.34
CA SER A 381 -34.92 -10.86 -19.06
C SER A 381 -34.72 -9.50 -19.76
N TYR A 382 -33.61 -9.32 -20.48
CA TYR A 382 -33.25 -8.10 -21.21
C TYR A 382 -33.35 -8.31 -22.72
N LEU A 383 -33.90 -7.33 -23.47
CA LEU A 383 -34.26 -7.51 -24.88
C LEU A 383 -33.48 -6.65 -25.87
N SER A 384 -32.85 -5.55 -25.44
CA SER A 384 -32.00 -4.75 -26.33
C SER A 384 -30.58 -4.68 -25.81
N PHE A 385 -29.67 -5.17 -26.64
CA PHE A 385 -28.22 -5.06 -26.50
C PHE A 385 -27.74 -4.00 -27.50
N SER A 386 -27.45 -2.79 -27.04
CA SER A 386 -26.87 -1.72 -27.86
C SER A 386 -25.37 -1.60 -27.61
N GLY A 387 -24.62 -1.28 -28.65
CA GLY A 387 -23.18 -1.00 -28.53
C GLY A 387 -22.94 0.47 -28.22
N GLN A 388 -21.67 0.86 -28.27
CA GLN A 388 -21.22 2.26 -28.20
C GLN A 388 -21.97 3.14 -29.22
N ASP A 389 -22.33 4.37 -28.85
CA ASP A 389 -22.84 5.39 -29.76
C ASP A 389 -22.15 6.75 -29.51
N SER A 390 -22.42 7.74 -30.36
CA SER A 390 -21.78 9.06 -30.29
C SER A 390 -22.17 9.88 -29.06
N ASP A 391 -23.30 9.55 -28.44
CA ASP A 391 -23.76 10.26 -27.26
C ASP A 391 -23.14 9.68 -25.98
N ARG A 392 -22.68 8.41 -26.04
CA ARG A 392 -22.08 7.64 -24.95
C ARG A 392 -20.83 6.87 -25.42
N PRO A 393 -19.74 7.54 -25.79
CA PRO A 393 -18.50 6.88 -26.19
C PRO A 393 -17.85 6.05 -25.08
N GLU A 394 -18.26 6.20 -23.82
CA GLU A 394 -17.71 5.46 -22.68
C GLU A 394 -18.28 4.04 -22.60
N TYR A 395 -19.40 3.78 -23.30
CA TYR A 395 -20.10 2.51 -23.23
C TYR A 395 -19.59 1.55 -24.29
N LEU A 396 -19.08 0.40 -23.83
CA LEU A 396 -18.82 -0.73 -24.70
C LEU A 396 -20.13 -1.39 -25.15
N ALA A 397 -21.04 -1.55 -24.21
CA ALA A 397 -22.32 -2.22 -24.40
C ALA A 397 -23.34 -1.70 -23.37
N GLN A 398 -24.60 -1.64 -23.76
CA GLN A 398 -25.71 -1.35 -22.86
C GLN A 398 -26.83 -2.39 -23.04
N MET A 399 -27.32 -2.92 -21.93
CA MET A 399 -28.51 -3.76 -21.86
C MET A 399 -29.66 -2.98 -21.26
N ARG A 400 -30.72 -2.77 -22.05
CA ARG A 400 -31.94 -2.12 -21.56
C ARG A 400 -33.07 -3.13 -21.39
N ARG A 401 -33.85 -2.89 -20.34
CA ARG A 401 -35.00 -3.72 -19.95
C ARG A 401 -36.22 -3.48 -20.83
N TYR A 402 -37.02 -4.54 -21.06
CA TYR A 402 -38.18 -4.52 -21.97
C TYR A 402 -39.47 -3.93 -21.39
N SER A 403 -39.75 -4.16 -20.10
CA SER A 403 -41.06 -3.87 -19.52
C SER A 403 -40.96 -2.90 -18.34
N SER A 404 -41.95 -2.01 -18.27
CA SER A 404 -42.22 -1.15 -17.10
C SER A 404 -42.48 -1.96 -15.82
N THR A 405 -42.78 -3.25 -15.92
CA THR A 405 -43.10 -4.13 -14.79
C THR A 405 -41.96 -5.12 -14.56
N PRO A 406 -41.13 -4.96 -13.51
CA PRO A 406 -40.14 -5.95 -13.03
C PRO A 406 -40.67 -7.38 -13.11
N ALA A 407 -39.86 -8.31 -13.64
CA ALA A 407 -39.87 -9.62 -13.02
C ALA A 407 -39.46 -9.34 -11.57
N SER A 408 -40.38 -9.57 -10.64
CA SER A 408 -40.40 -8.95 -9.30
C SER A 408 -39.13 -9.16 -8.46
N GLY A 409 -38.17 -9.98 -8.88
CA GLY A 409 -36.92 -10.24 -8.18
C GLY A 409 -35.64 -9.58 -8.74
N TYR A 410 -35.70 -8.68 -9.73
CA TYR A 410 -34.48 -8.11 -10.33
C TYR A 410 -34.40 -6.57 -10.31
N TYR A 411 -35.34 -5.90 -9.63
CA TYR A 411 -35.30 -4.45 -9.49
C TYR A 411 -34.09 -4.02 -8.65
N ASN A 412 -33.32 -2.99 -9.03
CA ASN A 412 -32.06 -2.59 -8.38
C ASN A 412 -30.90 -3.60 -8.38
N PHE A 413 -31.09 -4.82 -8.89
CA PHE A 413 -30.00 -5.77 -9.14
C PHE A 413 -28.83 -5.21 -9.99
N PRO A 414 -29.05 -4.29 -10.94
CA PRO A 414 -27.96 -3.62 -11.66
C PRO A 414 -26.94 -2.95 -10.75
N LYS A 415 -27.41 -2.29 -9.69
CA LYS A 415 -26.54 -1.65 -8.70
C LYS A 415 -25.76 -2.68 -7.89
N VAL A 416 -26.37 -3.84 -7.62
CA VAL A 416 -25.68 -4.95 -6.94
C VAL A 416 -24.50 -5.39 -7.82
N LEU A 417 -24.74 -5.63 -9.11
CA LEU A 417 -23.69 -6.04 -10.04
C LEU A 417 -22.56 -5.00 -10.18
N GLU A 418 -22.92 -3.72 -10.22
CA GLU A 418 -21.99 -2.59 -10.24
C GLU A 418 -21.13 -2.53 -8.99
N GLN A 419 -21.75 -2.52 -7.80
CA GLN A 419 -21.00 -2.44 -6.54
C GLN A 419 -20.03 -3.62 -6.39
N PHE A 420 -20.45 -4.80 -6.82
CA PHE A 420 -19.58 -5.96 -6.88
C PHE A 420 -18.42 -5.82 -7.87
N SER A 421 -18.68 -5.22 -9.03
CA SER A 421 -17.64 -4.96 -10.04
C SER A 421 -16.54 -4.05 -9.49
N TYR A 422 -16.88 -3.15 -8.57
CA TYR A 422 -15.94 -2.28 -7.88
C TYR A 422 -15.18 -2.97 -6.73
N GLU A 423 -15.85 -3.83 -5.98
CA GLU A 423 -15.28 -4.52 -4.81
C GLU A 423 -14.53 -5.80 -5.18
N ALA A 424 -14.67 -6.25 -6.42
CA ALA A 424 -13.98 -7.43 -6.93
C ALA A 424 -12.45 -7.25 -6.93
N THR A 425 -11.78 -7.85 -5.94
CA THR A 425 -10.30 -7.88 -5.90
C THR A 425 -9.71 -8.78 -6.99
N ASP A 426 -10.46 -9.77 -7.47
CA ASP A 426 -10.06 -10.63 -8.58
C ASP A 426 -10.58 -10.11 -9.93
N LEU A 427 -9.66 -9.55 -10.71
CA LEU A 427 -9.92 -9.08 -12.08
C LEU A 427 -10.36 -10.21 -13.01
N SER A 428 -9.92 -11.45 -12.78
CA SER A 428 -10.29 -12.59 -13.62
C SER A 428 -11.77 -12.92 -13.46
N SER A 429 -12.29 -12.99 -12.24
CA SER A 429 -13.71 -13.21 -11.98
C SER A 429 -14.58 -12.09 -12.56
N LYS A 430 -14.15 -10.83 -12.41
CA LYS A 430 -14.83 -9.68 -13.04
C LYS A 430 -14.84 -9.78 -14.56
N GLY A 431 -13.71 -10.12 -15.19
CA GLY A 431 -13.64 -10.30 -16.64
C GLY A 431 -14.44 -11.48 -17.17
N ASN A 432 -14.54 -12.57 -16.40
CA ASN A 432 -15.41 -13.69 -16.75
C ASN A 432 -16.87 -13.25 -16.84
N LEU A 433 -17.34 -12.49 -15.84
CA LEU A 433 -18.67 -11.89 -15.83
C LEU A 433 -18.91 -10.99 -17.05
N ILE A 434 -17.92 -10.16 -17.41
CA ILE A 434 -17.97 -9.30 -18.61
C ILE A 434 -18.08 -10.14 -19.89
N ARG A 435 -17.30 -11.21 -20.01
CA ARG A 435 -17.35 -12.11 -21.18
C ARG A 435 -18.72 -12.75 -21.32
N GLU A 436 -19.31 -13.21 -20.23
CA GLU A 436 -20.65 -13.79 -20.23
C GLU A 436 -21.72 -12.79 -20.62
N PHE A 437 -21.66 -11.59 -20.04
CA PHE A 437 -22.54 -10.47 -20.38
C PHE A 437 -22.56 -10.25 -21.90
N MET A 438 -21.37 -10.13 -22.49
CA MET A 438 -21.19 -9.93 -23.93
C MET A 438 -21.65 -11.14 -24.76
N ALA A 439 -21.33 -12.36 -24.33
CA ALA A 439 -21.77 -13.59 -25.00
C ALA A 439 -23.30 -13.73 -25.02
N LYS A 440 -23.99 -13.37 -23.92
CA LYS A 440 -25.45 -13.39 -23.82
C LYS A 440 -26.11 -12.32 -24.67
N GLY A 441 -25.45 -11.18 -24.87
CA GLY A 441 -25.82 -10.18 -25.86
C GLY A 441 -25.63 -10.61 -27.32
N GLY A 442 -25.15 -11.84 -27.58
CA GLY A 442 -24.84 -12.33 -28.92
C GLY A 442 -23.57 -11.69 -29.51
N LYS A 443 -22.69 -11.17 -28.65
CA LYS A 443 -21.46 -10.44 -29.00
C LYS A 443 -20.26 -11.02 -28.24
N PRO A 444 -19.93 -12.31 -28.43
CA PRO A 444 -18.85 -12.93 -27.68
C PRO A 444 -17.53 -12.19 -27.90
N LEU A 445 -16.83 -11.89 -26.81
CA LEU A 445 -15.52 -11.24 -26.87
C LEU A 445 -14.43 -12.21 -27.37
N PRO A 446 -13.42 -11.72 -28.10
CA PRO A 446 -12.29 -12.53 -28.54
C PRO A 446 -11.62 -13.26 -27.38
N THR A 447 -11.16 -14.49 -27.62
CA THR A 447 -10.41 -15.28 -26.63
C THR A 447 -9.01 -14.73 -26.37
N SER A 448 -8.51 -13.88 -27.26
CA SER A 448 -7.21 -13.22 -27.14
C SER A 448 -7.17 -12.10 -26.10
N LEU A 449 -8.34 -11.62 -25.65
CA LEU A 449 -8.46 -10.78 -24.45
C LEU A 449 -8.70 -11.72 -23.27
N THR A 450 -7.78 -11.82 -22.31
CA THR A 450 -7.97 -12.70 -21.14
C THR A 450 -9.04 -12.14 -20.21
N ASN A 451 -9.58 -12.95 -19.31
CA ASN A 451 -10.53 -12.44 -18.32
C ASN A 451 -9.89 -11.37 -17.42
N GLU A 452 -8.64 -11.55 -16.99
CA GLU A 452 -7.92 -10.51 -16.24
C GLU A 452 -7.85 -9.18 -17.01
N MET A 453 -7.52 -9.22 -18.32
CA MET A 453 -7.54 -8.03 -19.17
C MET A 453 -8.93 -7.38 -19.20
N LEU A 454 -10.00 -8.16 -19.38
CA LEU A 454 -11.36 -7.64 -19.40
C LEU A 454 -11.77 -6.97 -18.08
N GLY A 455 -11.45 -7.60 -16.94
CA GLY A 455 -11.75 -7.04 -15.63
C GLY A 455 -10.98 -5.75 -15.34
N LYS A 456 -9.80 -5.59 -15.94
CA LYS A 456 -9.02 -4.35 -15.88
C LYS A 456 -9.55 -3.27 -16.83
N LEU A 457 -10.00 -3.67 -18.02
CA LEU A 457 -10.41 -2.76 -19.08
C LEU A 457 -11.82 -2.19 -18.91
N PHE A 458 -12.73 -2.92 -18.25
CA PHE A 458 -14.13 -2.54 -18.22
C PHE A 458 -14.72 -2.60 -16.82
N ASP A 459 -15.66 -1.70 -16.55
CA ASP A 459 -16.49 -1.67 -15.35
C ASP A 459 -17.95 -1.96 -15.74
N ILE A 460 -18.68 -2.63 -14.85
CA ILE A 460 -20.13 -2.78 -15.01
C ILE A 460 -20.78 -1.68 -14.19
N THR A 461 -21.62 -0.88 -14.83
CA THR A 461 -22.43 0.16 -14.17
C THR A 461 -23.91 -0.16 -14.37
N GLY A 462 -24.77 0.28 -13.45
CA GLY A 462 -26.18 -0.05 -13.54
C GLY A 462 -27.09 0.93 -12.80
N ASN A 463 -28.24 1.20 -13.40
CA ASN A 463 -29.37 1.80 -12.67
C ASN A 463 -30.57 0.86 -12.73
N SER A 464 -31.72 1.23 -12.17
CA SER A 464 -32.91 0.36 -12.13
C SER A 464 -33.38 -0.20 -13.49
N ASP A 465 -33.00 0.42 -14.61
CA ASP A 465 -33.55 0.15 -15.94
C ASP A 465 -32.54 -0.38 -16.97
N TYR A 466 -31.23 -0.20 -16.73
CA TYR A 466 -30.19 -0.68 -17.64
C TYR A 466 -28.88 -1.06 -16.94
N TYR A 467 -28.08 -1.84 -17.67
CA TYR A 467 -26.67 -2.13 -17.40
C TYR A 467 -25.85 -1.53 -18.50
N SER A 468 -24.73 -0.95 -18.15
CA SER A 468 -23.70 -0.56 -19.09
C SER A 468 -22.42 -1.30 -18.72
N LEU A 469 -21.72 -1.76 -19.75
CA LEU A 469 -20.33 -2.10 -19.67
C LEU A 469 -19.57 -0.89 -20.16
N GLU A 470 -18.82 -0.27 -19.27
CA GLU A 470 -18.09 0.97 -19.53
C GLU A 470 -16.59 0.69 -19.56
N TYR A 471 -15.81 1.51 -20.26
CA TYR A 471 -14.36 1.50 -20.04
C TYR A 471 -14.06 1.86 -18.59
N SER A 472 -13.19 1.10 -17.94
CA SER A 472 -12.79 1.40 -16.57
C SER A 472 -12.04 2.72 -16.48
N SER A 473 -11.91 3.28 -15.28
CA SER A 473 -11.05 4.46 -15.07
C SER A 473 -9.61 4.22 -15.54
N PHE A 474 -9.11 2.99 -15.37
CA PHE A 474 -7.81 2.57 -15.88
C PHE A 474 -7.75 2.64 -17.41
N ALA A 475 -8.72 2.03 -18.11
CA ALA A 475 -8.72 2.04 -19.58
C ALA A 475 -8.86 3.46 -20.14
N ARG A 476 -9.73 4.30 -19.56
CA ARG A 476 -9.92 5.69 -19.99
C ARG A 476 -8.66 6.54 -19.85
N ALA A 477 -7.78 6.23 -18.89
CA ALA A 477 -6.51 6.93 -18.75
C ALA A 477 -5.48 6.57 -19.84
N HIS A 478 -5.66 5.45 -20.53
CA HIS A 478 -4.71 4.89 -21.49
C HIS A 478 -5.25 4.87 -22.94
N ILE A 479 -6.55 5.11 -23.13
CA ILE A 479 -7.18 5.25 -24.45
C ILE A 479 -7.33 6.75 -24.76
N LYS A 480 -6.55 7.24 -25.71
CA LYS A 480 -6.60 8.62 -26.22
C LYS A 480 -7.66 8.74 -27.33
N ASP A 481 -8.34 9.88 -27.36
CA ASP A 481 -9.32 10.28 -28.38
C ASP A 481 -10.51 9.31 -28.58
N TRP A 482 -11.07 8.84 -27.48
CA TRP A 482 -12.23 7.95 -27.40
C TRP A 482 -13.52 8.49 -28.06
N ASP A 483 -13.68 9.82 -28.20
CA ASP A 483 -14.89 10.48 -28.72
C ASP A 483 -15.24 10.12 -30.18
N TYR A 484 -14.36 9.42 -30.91
CA TYR A 484 -14.58 9.06 -32.31
C TYR A 484 -14.33 7.56 -32.58
N GLY A 485 -14.48 6.74 -31.53
CA GLY A 485 -14.50 5.28 -31.54
C GLY A 485 -15.31 4.65 -32.68
N PRO A 486 -15.06 3.38 -33.06
CA PRO A 486 -15.91 2.69 -34.00
C PRO A 486 -17.24 2.38 -33.30
N TYR A 487 -18.25 3.20 -33.55
CA TYR A 487 -19.55 3.02 -32.93
C TYR A 487 -20.15 1.63 -33.20
N GLY A 488 -20.86 1.11 -32.21
CA GLY A 488 -21.53 -0.18 -32.25
C GLY A 488 -20.61 -1.36 -31.96
N TRP A 489 -20.70 -2.40 -32.79
CA TRP A 489 -20.09 -3.71 -32.55
C TRP A 489 -18.89 -4.03 -33.44
N ALA A 490 -18.53 -3.10 -34.33
CA ALA A 490 -17.50 -3.33 -35.34
C ALA A 490 -16.13 -3.62 -34.69
N TRP A 491 -15.85 -2.99 -33.54
CA TRP A 491 -14.59 -3.16 -32.81
C TRP A 491 -14.28 -4.59 -32.38
N ILE A 492 -15.30 -5.41 -32.11
CA ILE A 492 -15.13 -6.81 -31.66
C ILE A 492 -14.39 -7.64 -32.72
N ASN A 493 -14.51 -7.24 -33.98
CA ASN A 493 -13.85 -7.88 -35.10
C ASN A 493 -12.70 -7.04 -35.69
N ASP A 494 -12.37 -5.89 -35.10
CA ASP A 494 -11.27 -5.04 -35.55
C ASP A 494 -9.96 -5.52 -34.90
N PRO A 495 -9.03 -6.13 -35.67
CA PRO A 495 -7.79 -6.66 -35.11
C PRO A 495 -6.93 -5.58 -34.44
N PHE A 496 -7.00 -4.33 -34.92
CA PHE A 496 -6.28 -3.20 -34.33
C PHE A 496 -6.81 -2.89 -32.95
N PHE A 497 -8.13 -2.78 -32.82
CA PHE A 497 -8.76 -2.45 -31.56
C PHE A 497 -8.51 -3.53 -30.51
N ILE A 498 -8.58 -4.81 -30.91
CA ILE A 498 -8.27 -5.94 -30.03
C ILE A 498 -6.81 -5.86 -29.56
N GLU A 499 -5.86 -5.58 -30.45
CA GLU A 499 -4.45 -5.44 -30.07
C GLU A 499 -4.23 -4.22 -29.15
N GLY A 500 -4.86 -3.10 -29.44
CA GLY A 500 -4.80 -1.90 -28.61
C GLY A 500 -5.38 -2.14 -27.21
N LEU A 501 -6.48 -2.86 -27.08
CA LEU A 501 -7.04 -3.25 -25.78
C LEU A 501 -6.08 -4.13 -24.98
N LYS A 502 -5.37 -5.09 -25.61
CA LYS A 502 -4.36 -5.88 -24.90
C LYS A 502 -3.25 -4.99 -24.37
N VAL A 503 -2.72 -4.11 -25.23
CA VAL A 503 -1.65 -3.19 -24.86
C VAL A 503 -2.09 -2.25 -23.74
N VAL A 504 -3.30 -1.71 -23.80
CA VAL A 504 -3.89 -0.91 -22.71
C VAL A 504 -3.98 -1.73 -21.43
N ALA A 505 -4.48 -2.97 -21.48
CA ALA A 505 -4.53 -3.84 -20.31
C ALA A 505 -3.13 -4.10 -19.70
N GLU A 506 -2.08 -4.10 -20.52
CA GLU A 506 -0.67 -4.23 -20.11
C GLU A 506 -0.05 -2.89 -19.64
N GLY A 507 -0.80 -1.79 -19.63
CA GLY A 507 -0.37 -0.46 -19.20
C GLY A 507 0.26 0.40 -20.30
N GLY A 508 0.12 0.01 -21.57
CA GLY A 508 0.45 0.86 -22.71
C GLY A 508 -0.69 1.80 -23.06
N GLU A 509 -0.54 2.53 -24.15
CA GLU A 509 -1.52 3.51 -24.64
C GLU A 509 -2.04 3.15 -26.04
N MET A 510 -3.28 3.52 -26.32
CA MET A 510 -3.86 3.45 -27.67
C MET A 510 -4.45 4.81 -28.03
N ASN A 511 -4.00 5.41 -29.12
CA ASN A 511 -4.71 6.50 -29.78
C ASN A 511 -5.64 5.92 -30.86
N TRP A 512 -6.94 6.08 -30.65
CA TRP A 512 -7.93 5.54 -31.57
C TRP A 512 -8.00 6.30 -32.90
N ASN A 513 -7.95 7.63 -32.87
CA ASN A 513 -8.06 8.46 -34.08
C ASN A 513 -6.86 8.29 -34.99
N ASP A 514 -5.69 8.31 -34.38
CA ASP A 514 -4.42 8.20 -35.09
C ASP A 514 -4.06 6.74 -35.40
N LYS A 515 -4.82 5.77 -34.87
CA LYS A 515 -4.52 4.34 -35.04
C LYS A 515 -3.09 3.97 -34.65
N ILE A 516 -2.63 4.56 -33.55
CA ILE A 516 -1.30 4.34 -32.98
C ILE A 516 -1.45 3.59 -31.66
N ILE A 517 -0.76 2.46 -31.54
CA ILE A 517 -0.59 1.72 -30.28
C ILE A 517 0.82 1.99 -29.75
N LYS A 518 0.97 2.19 -28.44
CA LYS A 518 2.27 2.32 -27.76
C LYS A 518 2.31 1.31 -26.62
N ASP A 519 3.27 0.39 -26.63
CA ASP A 519 3.39 -0.56 -25.52
C ASP A 519 3.81 0.13 -24.20
N SER A 520 3.63 -0.58 -23.08
CA SER A 520 3.92 -0.04 -21.74
C SER A 520 5.39 0.30 -21.51
N MET A 521 6.29 -0.37 -22.22
CA MET A 521 7.73 -0.10 -22.12
C MET A 521 8.13 1.13 -22.93
N PHE A 522 7.43 1.43 -24.03
CA PHE A 522 7.67 2.57 -24.89
C PHE A 522 7.25 3.89 -24.22
N ILE A 523 6.09 3.93 -23.55
CA ILE A 523 5.50 5.18 -23.03
C ILE A 523 6.40 5.95 -22.04
N SER A 524 7.33 5.28 -21.38
CA SER A 524 8.25 5.87 -20.40
C SER A 524 9.61 6.29 -20.98
N THR A 525 9.78 6.19 -22.30
CA THR A 525 11.07 6.43 -22.97
C THR A 525 11.21 7.87 -23.49
N LYS A 526 12.47 8.29 -23.70
CA LYS A 526 12.79 9.52 -24.46
C LYS A 526 12.19 9.48 -25.87
N ALA A 527 12.09 8.29 -26.48
CA ALA A 527 11.45 8.08 -27.78
C ALA A 527 9.96 8.44 -27.78
N ASN A 528 9.22 8.09 -26.71
CA ASN A 528 7.82 8.50 -26.59
C ASN A 528 7.67 10.02 -26.47
N CYS A 529 8.53 10.67 -25.68
CA CYS A 529 8.53 12.13 -25.58
C CYS A 529 8.74 12.78 -26.96
N VAL A 530 9.71 12.31 -27.73
CA VAL A 530 9.98 12.82 -29.09
C VAL A 530 8.84 12.50 -30.06
N LEU A 531 8.23 11.32 -29.97
CA LEU A 531 7.04 10.98 -30.77
C LEU A 531 5.87 11.93 -30.49
N GLU A 532 5.58 12.20 -29.20
CA GLU A 532 4.53 13.14 -28.81
C GLU A 532 4.85 14.58 -29.26
N ALA A 533 6.12 14.98 -29.25
CA ALA A 533 6.57 16.27 -29.78
C ALA A 533 6.36 16.37 -31.31
N LEU A 534 6.66 15.31 -32.07
CA LEU A 534 6.39 15.25 -33.51
C LEU A 534 4.89 15.31 -33.83
N ILE A 535 4.05 14.64 -33.03
CA ILE A 535 2.58 14.67 -33.15
C ILE A 535 2.05 16.08 -32.85
N SER A 536 2.40 16.63 -31.68
CA SER A 536 1.85 17.90 -31.19
C SER A 536 2.27 19.13 -31.99
N THR A 537 3.46 19.13 -32.58
CA THR A 537 3.91 20.19 -33.50
C THR A 537 3.22 20.14 -34.86
N GLY A 538 2.46 19.08 -35.15
CA GLY A 538 1.85 18.87 -36.46
C GLY A 538 2.90 18.72 -37.57
N ASN A 539 4.08 18.18 -37.23
CA ASN A 539 5.25 18.06 -38.10
C ASN A 539 4.84 17.51 -39.47
N ASN A 540 5.16 18.23 -40.55
CA ASN A 540 4.53 17.98 -41.84
C ASN A 540 4.84 16.59 -42.42
N ILE A 541 6.05 16.06 -42.18
CA ILE A 541 6.42 14.73 -42.68
C ILE A 541 5.84 13.65 -41.80
N PHE A 542 6.02 13.73 -40.47
CA PHE A 542 5.41 12.76 -39.57
C PHE A 542 3.91 12.70 -39.81
N ARG A 543 3.23 13.86 -39.92
CA ARG A 543 1.81 13.93 -40.24
C ARG A 543 1.52 13.26 -41.59
N LYS A 544 2.21 13.60 -42.69
CA LYS A 544 1.95 12.98 -43.99
C LYS A 544 2.15 11.46 -44.01
N THR A 545 3.17 10.95 -43.33
CA THR A 545 3.47 9.50 -43.33
C THR A 545 2.61 8.75 -42.33
N SER A 546 2.31 9.33 -41.17
CA SER A 546 1.41 8.74 -40.17
C SER A 546 -0.08 8.85 -40.54
N GLU A 547 -0.52 9.94 -41.19
CA GLU A 547 -1.91 10.18 -41.65
C GLU A 547 -2.43 9.02 -42.51
N ALA A 548 -1.53 8.34 -43.22
CA ALA A 548 -1.86 7.18 -44.02
C ALA A 548 -2.45 6.02 -43.19
N PHE A 549 -2.08 5.94 -41.92
CA PHE A 549 -2.55 4.94 -40.96
C PHE A 549 -3.74 5.43 -40.13
N THR A 550 -3.95 6.75 -40.03
CA THR A 550 -5.02 7.38 -39.24
C THR A 550 -6.40 7.32 -39.94
N ASN A 551 -7.47 7.66 -39.20
CA ASN A 551 -8.81 7.95 -39.74
C ASN A 551 -9.44 6.85 -40.61
N GLY A 552 -8.96 5.61 -40.51
CA GLY A 552 -9.44 4.49 -41.33
C GLY A 552 -9.03 4.60 -42.81
N ASN A 553 -8.05 5.45 -43.14
CA ASN A 553 -7.62 5.65 -44.52
C ASN A 553 -6.89 4.41 -45.09
N SER A 554 -6.32 3.57 -44.24
CA SER A 554 -5.68 2.31 -44.63
C SER A 554 -6.28 1.10 -43.89
N GLU A 555 -5.98 -0.11 -44.34
CA GLU A 555 -6.14 -1.33 -43.53
C GLU A 555 -4.95 -1.56 -42.58
N TYR A 556 -3.83 -0.89 -42.81
CA TYR A 556 -2.62 -1.00 -41.99
C TYR A 556 -2.59 -0.02 -40.83
N ARG A 557 -1.86 -0.36 -39.77
CA ARG A 557 -1.84 0.37 -38.49
C ARG A 557 -0.44 0.41 -37.89
N LEU A 558 -0.18 1.36 -37.00
CA LEU A 558 1.12 1.50 -36.34
C LEU A 558 1.10 1.04 -34.89
N LYS A 559 2.15 0.31 -34.50
CA LYS A 559 2.46 -0.01 -33.11
C LYS A 559 3.89 0.41 -32.82
N PHE A 560 4.09 1.19 -31.77
CA PHE A 560 5.40 1.50 -31.21
C PHE A 560 5.66 0.60 -30.01
N SER A 561 6.83 -0.04 -30.01
CA SER A 561 7.27 -0.91 -28.93
C SER A 561 8.76 -0.74 -28.69
N THR A 562 9.28 -1.47 -27.70
CA THR A 562 10.70 -1.45 -27.38
C THR A 562 11.31 -2.84 -27.38
N TYR A 563 12.62 -2.89 -27.57
CA TYR A 563 13.46 -4.05 -27.33
C TYR A 563 14.81 -3.58 -26.81
N ASN A 564 15.62 -4.51 -26.30
CA ASN A 564 16.95 -4.21 -25.77
C ASN A 564 17.94 -5.21 -26.35
N ASN A 565 18.82 -4.75 -27.25
CA ASN A 565 19.84 -5.57 -27.87
C ASN A 565 21.10 -4.74 -28.18
N GLU A 566 22.16 -4.94 -27.40
CA GLU A 566 23.43 -4.21 -27.55
C GLU A 566 24.18 -4.55 -28.85
N ASP A 567 23.95 -5.74 -29.42
CA ASP A 567 24.57 -6.16 -30.69
C ASP A 567 23.90 -5.51 -31.91
N ASP A 568 22.66 -5.04 -31.75
CA ASP A 568 21.95 -4.33 -32.80
C ASP A 568 22.28 -2.84 -32.71
N ILE A 569 23.15 -2.36 -33.61
CA ILE A 569 23.54 -0.94 -33.69
C ILE A 569 22.42 -0.01 -34.17
N GLY A 570 21.27 -0.54 -34.61
CA GLY A 570 20.12 0.26 -35.01
C GLY A 570 19.46 0.94 -33.81
N LEU A 571 18.99 2.18 -33.99
CA LEU A 571 18.19 2.90 -32.98
C LEU A 571 16.74 2.40 -32.95
N ALA A 572 16.23 1.97 -34.10
CA ALA A 572 14.92 1.35 -34.23
C ALA A 572 14.87 0.43 -35.45
N ARG A 573 13.78 -0.36 -35.54
CA ARG A 573 13.50 -1.28 -36.65
C ARG A 573 12.00 -1.27 -36.94
N THR A 574 11.64 -1.20 -38.21
CA THR A 574 10.27 -1.41 -38.69
C THR A 574 10.07 -2.85 -39.15
N SER A 575 8.99 -3.48 -38.70
CA SER A 575 8.61 -4.82 -39.15
C SER A 575 7.74 -4.76 -40.41
N LEU A 576 7.76 -5.83 -41.20
CA LEU A 576 6.68 -6.08 -42.16
C LEU A 576 5.31 -6.13 -41.45
N PRO A 577 4.20 -5.85 -42.16
CA PRO A 577 2.87 -5.97 -41.58
C PRO A 577 2.60 -7.41 -41.12
N ASN A 578 2.08 -7.56 -39.91
CA ASN A 578 1.62 -8.86 -39.43
C ASN A 578 0.28 -9.27 -40.08
N SER A 579 -0.24 -10.45 -39.72
CA SER A 579 -1.52 -10.96 -40.24
C SER A 579 -2.74 -10.08 -39.94
N ASN A 580 -2.60 -9.13 -39.02
CA ASN A 580 -3.64 -8.19 -38.60
C ASN A 580 -3.44 -6.80 -39.24
N GLY A 581 -2.48 -6.65 -40.17
CA GLY A 581 -2.15 -5.38 -40.79
C GLY A 581 -1.39 -4.40 -39.89
N ILE A 582 -0.89 -4.85 -38.73
CA ILE A 582 -0.14 -3.98 -37.82
C ILE A 582 1.35 -4.01 -38.21
N ILE A 583 1.89 -2.83 -38.47
CA ILE A 583 3.31 -2.57 -38.70
C ILE A 583 3.90 -2.06 -37.38
N GLU A 584 4.94 -2.73 -36.91
CA GLU A 584 5.54 -2.44 -35.62
C GLU A 584 6.88 -1.71 -35.79
N ILE A 585 7.02 -0.55 -35.16
CA ILE A 585 8.27 0.21 -35.04
C ILE A 585 8.82 -0.08 -33.64
N LYS A 586 9.92 -0.83 -33.59
CA LYS A 586 10.59 -1.23 -32.35
C LYS A 586 11.78 -0.32 -32.09
N VAL A 587 11.81 0.32 -30.95
CA VAL A 587 12.94 1.15 -30.51
C VAL A 587 13.92 0.34 -29.68
N ASN A 588 15.21 0.43 -29.99
CA ASN A 588 16.28 -0.22 -29.23
C ASN A 588 16.71 0.63 -28.04
N LEU A 589 16.35 0.19 -26.83
CA LEU A 589 16.67 0.90 -25.60
C LEU A 589 18.17 0.98 -25.31
N SER A 590 18.97 0.02 -25.81
CA SER A 590 20.43 0.02 -25.61
C SER A 590 21.08 1.27 -26.22
N ASN A 591 20.52 1.76 -27.32
CA ASN A 591 21.14 2.83 -28.11
C ASN A 591 20.40 4.15 -27.93
N ILE A 592 19.07 4.13 -27.79
CA ILE A 592 18.28 5.37 -27.80
C ILE A 592 18.40 6.20 -26.51
N ALA A 593 18.78 5.56 -25.40
CA ALA A 593 18.81 6.22 -24.09
C ALA A 593 19.81 7.39 -24.03
N ASN A 594 20.88 7.34 -24.85
CA ASN A 594 21.92 8.36 -24.89
C ASN A 594 21.90 9.22 -26.16
N SER A 595 20.91 9.01 -27.06
CA SER A 595 20.80 9.79 -28.29
C SER A 595 20.17 11.17 -28.02
N PRO A 596 20.62 12.24 -28.70
CA PRO A 596 19.96 13.54 -28.71
C PRO A 596 18.52 13.42 -29.23
N ALA A 597 17.60 14.28 -28.77
CA ALA A 597 16.20 14.24 -29.18
C ALA A 597 16.05 14.37 -30.71
N LEU A 598 16.93 15.15 -31.34
CA LEU A 598 16.95 15.34 -32.80
C LEU A 598 17.31 14.05 -33.58
N GLU A 599 18.22 13.23 -33.06
CA GLU A 599 18.57 11.94 -33.65
C GLU A 599 17.44 10.91 -33.49
N ILE A 600 16.77 10.95 -32.34
CA ILE A 600 15.57 10.16 -32.08
C ILE A 600 14.44 10.56 -33.03
N ALA A 601 14.25 11.87 -33.27
CA ALA A 601 13.26 12.38 -34.20
C ALA A 601 13.57 11.90 -35.63
N ALA A 602 14.84 11.95 -36.05
CA ALA A 602 15.28 11.46 -37.35
C ALA A 602 14.98 9.96 -37.52
N THR A 603 15.23 9.18 -36.46
CA THR A 603 14.94 7.75 -36.41
C THR A 603 13.44 7.48 -36.53
N ILE A 604 12.59 8.14 -35.74
CA ILE A 604 11.13 7.93 -35.79
C ILE A 604 10.59 8.29 -37.18
N LEU A 605 11.04 9.40 -37.78
CA LEU A 605 10.66 9.80 -39.13
C LEU A 605 11.10 8.76 -40.18
N HIS A 606 12.34 8.26 -40.06
CA HIS A 606 12.89 7.22 -40.94
C HIS A 606 12.06 5.94 -40.88
N GLU A 607 11.79 5.43 -39.68
CA GLU A 607 11.00 4.21 -39.49
C GLU A 607 9.53 4.38 -39.91
N THR A 608 8.94 5.56 -39.70
CA THR A 608 7.57 5.82 -40.16
C THR A 608 7.48 5.85 -41.70
N ILE A 609 8.55 6.24 -42.40
CA ILE A 609 8.62 6.12 -43.86
C ILE A 609 8.73 4.65 -44.30
N HIS A 610 9.52 3.82 -43.61
CA HIS A 610 9.51 2.37 -43.85
C HIS A 610 8.11 1.79 -43.71
N ALA A 611 7.40 2.16 -42.65
CA ALA A 611 6.03 1.70 -42.45
C ALA A 611 5.11 2.10 -43.62
N GLU A 612 5.23 3.33 -44.10
CA GLU A 612 4.45 3.82 -45.25
C GLU A 612 4.81 3.09 -46.55
N LEU A 613 6.08 2.78 -46.78
CA LEU A 613 6.53 2.02 -47.95
C LEU A 613 6.08 0.55 -47.90
N HIS A 614 6.04 -0.07 -46.72
CA HIS A 614 5.39 -1.36 -46.52
C HIS A 614 3.91 -1.27 -46.87
N ARG A 615 3.18 -0.29 -46.31
CA ARG A 615 1.76 -0.08 -46.62
C ARG A 615 1.52 0.05 -48.12
N LEU A 616 2.30 0.88 -48.81
CA LEU A 616 2.20 1.08 -50.26
C LEU A 616 2.49 -0.21 -51.04
N LYS A 617 3.50 -1.00 -50.64
CA LYS A 617 3.80 -2.29 -51.27
C LYS A 617 2.64 -3.29 -51.12
N PHE A 618 2.16 -3.50 -49.90
CA PHE A 618 1.17 -4.55 -49.63
C PHE A 618 -0.26 -4.17 -49.99
N SER A 619 -0.59 -2.87 -49.98
CA SER A 619 -1.87 -2.35 -50.49
C SER A 619 -1.89 -2.14 -52.00
N ASN A 620 -0.79 -2.43 -52.70
CA ASN A 620 -0.60 -2.14 -54.13
C ASN A 620 -0.90 -0.66 -54.48
N ASN A 621 -0.30 0.25 -53.72
CA ASN A 621 -0.39 1.71 -53.86
C ASN A 621 -1.81 2.29 -53.66
N SER A 622 -2.72 1.53 -53.05
CA SER A 622 -4.07 2.01 -52.72
C SER A 622 -4.07 2.81 -51.42
N GLY A 623 -5.17 3.51 -51.13
CA GLY A 623 -5.32 4.31 -49.91
C GLY A 623 -4.87 5.77 -50.05
N PRO A 624 -4.73 6.50 -48.93
CA PRO A 624 -4.29 7.89 -48.92
C PRO A 624 -2.83 7.97 -49.40
N ASN A 625 -2.41 9.14 -49.87
CA ASN A 625 -1.01 9.41 -50.22
C ASN A 625 -0.41 8.41 -51.23
N SER A 626 -1.22 7.89 -52.17
CA SER A 626 -0.72 7.05 -53.26
C SER A 626 0.49 7.69 -53.93
N MET A 627 1.53 6.89 -54.07
CA MET A 627 2.75 7.26 -54.78
C MET A 627 2.44 7.45 -56.27
N PRO A 628 3.03 8.45 -56.96
CA PRO A 628 2.92 8.57 -58.41
C PRO A 628 3.29 7.26 -59.10
N SER A 629 2.51 6.83 -60.10
CA SER A 629 2.67 5.50 -60.72
C SER A 629 4.09 5.19 -61.16
N ALA A 630 4.79 6.16 -61.78
CA ALA A 630 6.17 5.97 -62.20
C ALA A 630 7.15 5.73 -61.04
N GLN A 631 6.92 6.36 -59.88
CA GLN A 631 7.72 6.13 -58.68
C GLN A 631 7.38 4.77 -58.06
N PHE A 632 6.09 4.39 -58.06
CA PHE A 632 5.66 3.10 -57.53
C PHE A 632 6.17 1.94 -58.40
N ASP A 633 6.12 2.06 -59.72
CA ASP A 633 6.69 1.09 -60.66
C ASP A 633 8.19 0.92 -60.45
N TRP A 634 8.90 2.03 -60.22
CA TRP A 634 10.33 2.00 -59.89
C TRP A 634 10.58 1.28 -58.55
N TYR A 635 9.79 1.60 -57.52
CA TYR A 635 9.89 0.96 -56.21
C TYR A 635 9.61 -0.55 -56.28
N LEU A 636 8.57 -0.96 -57.00
CA LEU A 636 8.27 -2.38 -57.22
C LEU A 636 9.36 -3.09 -58.03
N THR A 637 9.95 -2.42 -59.03
CA THR A 637 11.08 -2.98 -59.79
C THR A 637 12.27 -3.26 -58.87
N MET A 638 12.58 -2.31 -57.97
CA MET A 638 13.64 -2.50 -56.98
C MET A 638 13.32 -3.63 -55.99
N TRP A 639 12.07 -3.70 -55.51
CA TRP A 639 11.62 -4.78 -54.63
C TRP A 639 11.77 -6.16 -55.29
N ASN A 640 11.25 -6.32 -56.51
CA ASN A 640 11.31 -7.58 -57.25
C ASN A 640 12.76 -7.99 -57.53
N TYR A 641 13.63 -7.03 -57.87
CA TYR A 641 15.05 -7.31 -58.05
C TYR A 641 15.70 -7.90 -56.78
N TYR A 642 15.43 -7.34 -55.61
CA TYR A 642 16.00 -7.86 -54.36
C TYR A 642 15.37 -9.20 -53.95
N GLU A 643 14.09 -9.40 -54.25
CA GLU A 643 13.38 -10.68 -54.03
C GLU A 643 13.95 -11.82 -54.88
N GLU A 644 14.46 -11.53 -56.08
CA GLU A 644 15.13 -12.52 -56.94
C GLU A 644 16.50 -12.96 -56.40
N ILE A 645 17.18 -12.12 -55.61
CA ILE A 645 18.58 -12.36 -55.17
C ILE A 645 18.72 -12.63 -53.67
N ASN A 646 17.65 -12.47 -52.87
CA ASN A 646 17.66 -12.75 -51.44
C ASN A 646 16.31 -13.31 -50.96
N VAL A 647 16.37 -14.35 -50.11
CA VAL A 647 15.20 -15.03 -49.56
C VAL A 647 14.67 -14.41 -48.27
N ASP A 648 15.45 -13.56 -47.61
CA ASP A 648 15.02 -12.88 -46.38
C ASP A 648 14.15 -11.65 -46.74
N PRO A 649 12.85 -11.67 -46.43
CA PRO A 649 11.93 -10.60 -46.80
C PRO A 649 12.26 -9.27 -46.12
N ASN A 650 12.89 -9.28 -44.93
CA ASN A 650 13.31 -8.05 -44.26
C ASN A 650 14.48 -7.39 -44.99
N TYR A 651 15.44 -8.19 -45.47
CA TYR A 651 16.53 -7.68 -46.30
C TYR A 651 15.99 -7.10 -47.61
N VAL A 652 15.07 -7.80 -48.28
CA VAL A 652 14.44 -7.35 -49.54
C VAL A 652 13.78 -5.99 -49.34
N ALA A 653 12.96 -5.87 -48.30
CA ALA A 653 12.28 -4.62 -47.96
C ALA A 653 13.29 -3.50 -47.68
N THR A 654 14.19 -3.72 -46.73
CA THR A 654 15.21 -2.74 -46.33
C THR A 654 16.01 -2.23 -47.52
N ALA A 655 16.49 -3.13 -48.39
CA ALA A 655 17.31 -2.74 -49.52
C ALA A 655 16.52 -1.96 -50.58
N ALA A 656 15.30 -2.39 -50.93
CA ALA A 656 14.46 -1.67 -51.89
C ALA A 656 14.04 -0.28 -51.35
N GLU A 657 13.66 -0.23 -50.09
CA GLU A 657 13.17 0.97 -49.41
C GLU A 657 14.28 1.99 -49.19
N HIS A 658 15.46 1.57 -48.72
CA HIS A 658 16.59 2.49 -48.56
C HIS A 658 17.04 3.12 -49.89
N ASN A 659 16.99 2.38 -51.01
CA ASN A 659 17.26 2.95 -52.33
C ASN A 659 16.22 4.03 -52.69
N TYR A 660 14.94 3.79 -52.39
CA TYR A 660 13.87 4.76 -52.61
C TYR A 660 14.02 6.00 -51.72
N MET A 661 14.27 5.79 -50.43
CA MET A 661 14.41 6.86 -49.43
C MET A 661 15.62 7.73 -49.70
N ALA A 662 16.76 7.14 -50.08
CA ALA A 662 17.95 7.87 -50.49
C ALA A 662 17.70 8.80 -51.68
N LEU A 663 16.77 8.45 -52.56
CA LEU A 663 16.44 9.25 -53.74
C LEU A 663 15.38 10.33 -53.46
N TYR A 664 14.37 10.04 -52.63
CA TYR A 664 13.18 10.90 -52.51
C TYR A 664 12.92 11.49 -51.13
N TYR A 665 13.50 10.94 -50.05
CA TYR A 665 13.12 11.30 -48.68
C TYR A 665 14.18 12.05 -47.86
N ILE A 666 15.40 12.25 -48.37
CA ILE A 666 16.44 13.01 -47.65
C ILE A 666 16.00 14.45 -47.35
N ASP A 667 15.56 15.19 -48.36
CA ASP A 667 15.12 16.58 -48.19
C ASP A 667 13.83 16.69 -47.36
N PRO A 668 12.81 15.82 -47.56
CA PRO A 668 11.68 15.72 -46.65
C PRO A 668 12.07 15.53 -45.18
N ILE A 669 12.90 14.52 -44.86
CA ILE A 669 13.31 14.24 -43.46
C ILE A 669 14.08 15.45 -42.90
N ALA A 670 15.03 16.02 -43.65
CA ALA A 670 15.80 17.17 -43.19
C ALA A 670 14.92 18.41 -42.92
N LEU A 671 13.88 18.64 -43.74
CA LEU A 671 12.92 19.71 -43.52
C LEU A 671 12.09 19.46 -42.26
N ALA A 672 11.66 18.22 -42.02
CA ALA A 672 10.93 17.84 -40.82
C ALA A 672 11.76 18.01 -39.55
N LEU A 673 13.05 17.67 -39.60
CA LEU A 673 13.98 17.89 -38.49
C LEU A 673 14.20 19.37 -38.21
N LYS A 674 14.31 20.18 -39.27
CA LYS A 674 14.36 21.64 -39.15
C LYS A 674 13.11 22.21 -38.48
N GLU A 675 11.92 21.73 -38.86
CA GLU A 675 10.65 22.11 -38.21
C GLU A 675 10.62 21.70 -36.73
N PHE A 676 11.06 20.48 -36.41
CA PHE A 676 11.14 19.96 -35.05
C PHE A 676 12.09 20.80 -34.17
N ASP A 677 13.24 21.17 -34.73
CA ASP A 677 14.25 22.01 -34.11
C ASP A 677 13.92 23.51 -34.20
N GLY A 678 12.67 23.90 -34.44
CA GLY A 678 12.24 25.31 -34.37
C GLY A 678 12.84 26.23 -35.44
N ASP A 679 13.26 25.69 -36.59
CA ASP A 679 13.81 26.41 -37.73
C ASP A 679 15.14 27.18 -37.48
N HIS A 680 15.95 26.77 -36.49
CA HIS A 680 17.18 27.49 -36.12
C HIS A 680 18.25 27.52 -37.21
N HIS A 681 18.38 26.43 -37.99
CA HIS A 681 19.40 26.33 -39.05
C HIS A 681 18.80 26.13 -40.46
N THR A 682 19.66 26.18 -41.47
CA THR A 682 19.24 25.86 -42.85
C THR A 682 19.08 24.36 -43.04
N ILE A 683 18.26 23.93 -44.01
CA ILE A 683 17.98 22.50 -44.27
C ILE A 683 19.25 21.64 -44.40
N SER A 684 20.34 22.17 -44.97
CA SER A 684 21.60 21.45 -45.12
C SER A 684 22.20 20.97 -43.80
N HIS A 685 21.96 21.69 -42.70
CA HIS A 685 22.47 21.30 -41.37
C HIS A 685 21.82 20.00 -40.87
N TYR A 686 20.60 19.72 -41.31
CA TYR A 686 19.85 18.53 -40.91
C TYR A 686 19.97 17.37 -41.92
N LYS A 687 20.55 17.61 -43.11
CA LYS A 687 20.66 16.56 -44.15
C LYS A 687 21.57 15.41 -43.74
N TYR A 688 22.59 15.63 -42.90
CA TYR A 688 23.43 14.53 -42.43
C TYR A 688 22.62 13.51 -41.62
N LEU A 689 21.77 13.99 -40.71
CA LEU A 689 20.83 13.16 -39.94
C LEU A 689 19.89 12.38 -40.85
N ALA A 690 19.31 13.04 -41.85
CA ALA A 690 18.45 12.40 -42.84
C ALA A 690 19.16 11.30 -43.65
N TRP A 691 20.49 11.39 -43.81
CA TRP A 691 21.29 10.36 -44.48
C TRP A 691 21.66 9.18 -43.58
N GLN A 692 21.53 9.26 -42.25
CA GLN A 692 21.86 8.14 -41.35
C GLN A 692 21.05 6.88 -41.75
N GLY A 693 21.73 5.74 -41.82
CA GLY A 693 21.16 4.48 -42.36
C GLY A 693 21.11 4.39 -43.90
N LEU A 694 21.12 5.51 -44.63
CA LEU A 694 20.97 5.57 -46.10
C LEU A 694 22.29 5.84 -46.87
N GLN A 695 23.36 6.20 -46.17
CA GLN A 695 24.65 6.61 -46.77
C GLN A 695 25.21 5.58 -47.75
N TYR A 696 25.11 4.27 -47.44
CA TYR A 696 25.60 3.22 -48.33
C TYR A 696 24.88 3.26 -49.69
N TYR A 697 23.55 3.32 -49.67
CA TYR A 697 22.70 3.34 -50.86
C TYR A 697 22.85 4.65 -51.65
N GLY A 698 22.96 5.78 -50.96
CA GLY A 698 23.24 7.08 -51.59
C GLY A 698 24.57 7.08 -52.36
N LYS A 699 25.64 6.53 -51.76
CA LYS A 699 26.96 6.43 -52.39
C LYS A 699 26.97 5.44 -53.55
N GLN A 700 26.35 4.28 -53.38
CA GLN A 700 26.27 3.26 -54.42
C GLN A 700 25.60 3.79 -55.70
N ASN A 701 24.54 4.59 -55.53
CA ASN A 701 23.80 5.20 -56.64
C ASN A 701 24.32 6.58 -57.05
N LYS A 702 25.39 7.07 -56.41
CA LYS A 702 26.00 8.39 -56.67
C LYS A 702 25.05 9.58 -56.46
N TYR A 703 24.10 9.44 -55.54
CA TYR A 703 23.26 10.56 -55.07
C TYR A 703 24.01 11.48 -54.11
N ILE A 704 25.04 10.94 -53.44
CA ILE A 704 25.91 11.69 -52.56
C ILE A 704 27.34 11.12 -52.59
N THR A 705 28.33 11.99 -52.47
CA THR A 705 29.75 11.64 -52.36
C THR A 705 30.23 11.65 -50.90
N ASN A 706 31.38 11.03 -50.61
CA ASN A 706 31.99 11.11 -49.28
C ASN A 706 32.28 12.56 -48.88
N ASN A 707 32.78 13.38 -49.82
CA ASN A 707 33.10 14.78 -49.55
C ASN A 707 31.84 15.60 -49.17
N GLU A 708 30.71 15.34 -49.83
CA GLU A 708 29.44 15.98 -49.45
C GLU A 708 28.95 15.52 -48.08
N LEU A 709 29.05 14.22 -47.76
CA LEU A 709 28.73 13.71 -46.41
C LEU A 709 29.60 14.35 -45.34
N ASP A 710 30.91 14.49 -45.58
CA ASP A 710 31.84 15.13 -44.65
C ASP A 710 31.47 16.61 -44.43
N GLN A 711 31.06 17.31 -45.48
CA GLN A 711 30.57 18.69 -45.37
C GLN A 711 29.26 18.79 -44.57
N LEU A 712 28.31 17.88 -44.81
CA LEU A 712 27.05 17.84 -44.06
C LEU A 712 27.28 17.48 -42.58
N LEU A 713 28.25 16.62 -42.26
CA LEU A 713 28.64 16.28 -40.89
C LEU A 713 29.17 17.51 -40.14
N VAL A 714 29.97 18.35 -40.79
CA VAL A 714 30.43 19.62 -40.19
C VAL A 714 29.24 20.50 -39.84
N LEU A 715 28.26 20.64 -40.74
CA LEU A 715 27.06 21.45 -40.48
C LEU A 715 26.18 20.85 -39.38
N GLN A 716 26.05 19.52 -39.30
CA GLN A 716 25.32 18.87 -38.21
C GLN A 716 25.96 19.18 -36.85
N ASN A 717 27.29 19.18 -36.77
CA ASN A 717 27.97 19.53 -35.53
C ASN A 717 27.68 20.97 -35.10
N GLU A 718 27.39 21.89 -36.01
CA GLU A 718 26.96 23.24 -35.64
C GLU A 718 25.59 23.23 -34.94
N VAL A 719 24.68 22.32 -35.33
CA VAL A 719 23.38 22.12 -34.64
C VAL A 719 23.59 21.56 -33.24
N TYR A 720 24.45 20.54 -33.08
CA TYR A 720 24.69 19.94 -31.76
C TYR A 720 25.48 20.82 -30.78
N ASN A 721 26.16 21.86 -31.27
CA ASN A 721 26.96 22.77 -30.45
C ASN A 721 26.35 24.17 -30.33
N ASP A 722 25.11 24.36 -30.77
CA ASP A 722 24.41 25.63 -30.55
C ASP A 722 23.80 25.69 -29.14
N ASP A 723 23.17 26.83 -28.82
CA ASP A 723 22.51 27.05 -27.53
C ASP A 723 21.03 26.60 -27.54
N ASN A 724 20.55 25.97 -28.62
CA ASN A 724 19.17 25.50 -28.73
C ASN A 724 19.00 24.13 -28.06
N THR A 725 17.99 24.01 -27.20
CA THR A 725 17.64 22.75 -26.54
C THR A 725 16.31 22.26 -27.10
N ASN A 726 16.31 21.06 -27.69
CA ASN A 726 15.08 20.47 -28.19
C ASN A 726 14.19 20.00 -27.03
N LEU A 727 12.89 19.94 -27.31
CA LEU A 727 11.97 19.27 -26.41
C LEU A 727 12.43 17.80 -26.27
N CYS A 728 12.56 17.33 -25.02
CA CYS A 728 13.01 15.97 -24.65
C CYS A 728 14.53 15.73 -24.62
N ASP A 729 15.39 16.74 -24.76
CA ASP A 729 16.85 16.58 -24.63
C ASP A 729 17.32 16.13 -23.24
#